data_AF-A0A7T7VQB6-F1
#
_entry.id   AF-A0A7T7VQB6-F1
#
_cell.length_a   1.000
_cell.length_b   1.000
_cell.length_c   1.000
_cell.angle_alpha   90.00
_cell.angle_beta   90.00
_cell.angle_gamma   90.00
#
_symmetry.space_group_name_H-M   'P 1'
#
loop_
_entity.id
_entity.type
_entity.pdbx_description
1 polymer ?
#
loop_
_entity_poly.entity_id
_entity_poly.type
_entity_poly.pdbx_seq_one_letter_code
_entity_poly.pdbx_strand_id
1 'polypeptide(L)'
;MVLALAGTPVLAQPVSATPLPAQAPCLSDDSLLWLEVRVGTELLADTMDAYRAGDEIFIPLGQLARLLDLSVRVSPDGLSAVGDLKSPAAPFAIDLAAMTATIGTNRHHLDRGSVCAFSGDLYLATEIIERVLPVRLRLRPDAQLMEIDPTAPLPVMLRRAVEDRRRHLDQNEAKGVSRRIEDPYRAITAPTLAFAAGMQTARGFADAMQWVNVQAASDLAFAGFRGAFAANSRGMRTARLFLERVDADNRALGPLGGRRVAVGDVNTPDARLGARSVPGRGLFYSTSPLSRFDFSAPVVLEGDLPAGEDVELYVNGVLRASQADEGIGRYRFDGLTLPMGDNLVRLVFYGPQGQMREEIRHVPLGAGQLQQGESVFQVGIAEAFKPVYGFALANFMQAEEGPRVTVGLDYGLTSGLTVHADVMRYDPWGVGTRIAAAAGVKTIVARTGVDAIVAYDTRGGRAASLLAATRRGSFDLRASHSEYAGGFIDETRGPIGFALGAIRRSSELRMGVAAPLPGGMLLPLSFDLRYADYDADGARLDANIRAGVTLGRAYVNLLLSRQRRGGLVAIDRNVAAAEAIVPLAAAVTLRTGLTYRLTDGAGVERAFIASQFRNRFGEFQIGASRYDRGVASTLVDFSHRYRIAGVDITSSGGMELGSGDWRASLQLSFVLAPGGTRGGYRLSSANGAIGGRGAIDAFIDANGDGRRQDGEVGVSSLRVHTPGGIVTTDAAGYAIAEALGDSSPARLRIDASQTDQLYLGGVPDALMLTPRQGRTVPIRIAMSFASEIEIPVFFATSDGFRPIAAILLGLVPEGSEGSGPVIAARTGHDGIAIFGAVPPGRYTLRIDPEQAARFGLRMDEVPVVEVPASGGYMLLDRAILHVQEGTV
;
A
#
# COMPACT_ATOMS: atom_id res chain seq x y z
N MET A 1 -57.97 100.81 -7.90
CA MET A 1 -59.04 100.35 -8.81
C MET A 1 -58.34 99.60 -9.94
N VAL A 2 -58.04 98.31 -9.76
CA VAL A 2 -58.79 97.09 -10.18
C VAL A 2 -58.94 96.93 -11.70
N LEU A 3 -58.70 95.67 -12.12
CA LEU A 3 -58.96 94.94 -13.37
C LEU A 3 -57.84 94.97 -14.42
N ALA A 4 -57.11 93.87 -14.67
CA ALA A 4 -57.47 92.51 -15.10
C ALA A 4 -57.78 92.39 -16.59
N LEU A 5 -57.00 91.57 -17.30
CA LEU A 5 -57.39 90.84 -18.50
C LEU A 5 -56.46 89.65 -18.71
N ALA A 6 -57.07 88.49 -18.91
CA ALA A 6 -56.48 87.18 -19.15
C ALA A 6 -56.29 86.92 -20.65
N GLY A 7 -55.45 85.93 -21.01
CA GLY A 7 -55.58 85.21 -22.29
C GLY A 7 -54.28 84.74 -22.95
N THR A 8 -53.96 83.45 -22.75
CA THR A 8 -53.20 82.51 -23.61
C THR A 8 -51.76 82.80 -24.06
N PRO A 9 -50.80 81.90 -23.77
CA PRO A 9 -49.66 81.65 -24.67
C PRO A 9 -49.89 80.42 -25.56
N VAL A 10 -49.26 80.52 -26.72
CA VAL A 10 -49.37 79.71 -27.92
C VAL A 10 -48.69 78.34 -27.77
N LEU A 11 -49.30 77.31 -28.37
CA LEU A 11 -48.76 75.97 -28.61
C LEU A 11 -47.43 76.04 -29.38
N ALA A 12 -46.35 75.51 -28.81
CA ALA A 12 -45.14 75.15 -29.53
C ALA A 12 -45.07 73.62 -29.68
N GLN A 13 -44.93 73.16 -30.92
CA GLN A 13 -44.89 71.76 -31.33
C GLN A 13 -43.64 71.03 -30.79
N PRO A 14 -43.72 69.70 -30.58
CA PRO A 14 -42.59 68.90 -30.14
C PRO A 14 -41.53 68.80 -31.25
N VAL A 15 -40.30 69.22 -30.95
CA VAL A 15 -39.15 68.83 -31.77
C VAL A 15 -38.92 67.35 -31.51
N SER A 16 -39.30 66.54 -32.49
CA SER A 16 -38.97 65.12 -32.54
C SER A 16 -37.46 64.99 -32.63
N ALA A 17 -36.83 64.51 -31.55
CA ALA A 17 -35.47 64.00 -31.64
C ALA A 17 -35.53 62.73 -32.50
N THR A 18 -35.00 62.81 -33.71
CA THR A 18 -34.76 61.63 -34.55
C THR A 18 -33.92 60.65 -33.72
N PRO A 19 -34.40 59.44 -33.41
CA PRO A 19 -33.52 58.42 -32.85
C PRO A 19 -32.43 58.16 -33.89
N LEU A 20 -31.17 58.21 -33.47
CA LEU A 20 -30.06 57.67 -34.27
C LEU A 20 -30.47 56.24 -34.68
N PRO A 21 -30.30 55.84 -35.95
CA PRO A 21 -30.58 54.46 -36.34
C PRO A 21 -29.74 53.55 -35.45
N ALA A 22 -30.41 52.61 -34.76
CA ALA A 22 -29.73 51.54 -34.06
C ALA A 22 -28.79 50.86 -35.06
N GLN A 23 -27.49 50.95 -34.83
CA GLN A 23 -26.51 50.21 -35.63
C GLN A 23 -26.89 48.74 -35.56
N ALA A 24 -27.06 48.08 -36.71
CA ALA A 24 -27.17 46.64 -36.75
C ALA A 24 -25.97 46.05 -36.00
N PRO A 25 -26.16 45.07 -35.10
CA PRO A 25 -25.07 44.52 -34.33
C PRO A 25 -24.01 43.96 -35.29
N CYS A 26 -22.73 44.28 -35.02
CA CYS A 26 -21.61 43.85 -35.85
C CYS A 26 -21.34 42.33 -35.77
N LEU A 27 -21.99 41.64 -34.83
CA LEU A 27 -21.98 40.18 -34.66
C LEU A 27 -23.44 39.69 -34.51
N SER A 28 -23.66 38.40 -34.76
CA SER A 28 -24.99 37.77 -34.70
C SER A 28 -24.90 36.44 -33.95
N ASP A 29 -25.96 36.09 -33.21
CA ASP A 29 -26.05 34.82 -32.49
C ASP A 29 -25.94 33.60 -33.41
N ASP A 30 -26.29 33.74 -34.70
CA ASP A 30 -26.15 32.67 -35.71
C ASP A 30 -24.69 32.31 -36.02
N SER A 31 -23.72 33.11 -35.57
CA SER A 31 -22.29 32.90 -35.82
C SER A 31 -21.46 32.55 -34.57
N LEU A 32 -22.15 32.13 -33.50
CA LEU A 32 -21.55 31.71 -32.23
C LEU A 32 -20.71 30.42 -32.36
N LEU A 33 -19.56 30.42 -31.71
CA LEU A 33 -18.64 29.30 -31.52
C LEU A 33 -18.39 29.13 -30.02
N TRP A 34 -18.50 27.89 -29.53
CA TRP A 34 -18.02 27.54 -28.19
C TRP A 34 -16.62 26.97 -28.28
N LEU A 35 -15.72 27.51 -27.47
CA LEU A 35 -14.31 27.11 -27.44
C LEU A 35 -13.91 26.69 -26.02
N GLU A 36 -13.38 25.48 -25.87
CA GLU A 36 -12.55 25.08 -24.72
C GLU A 36 -11.29 25.96 -24.72
N VAL A 37 -10.92 26.52 -23.57
CA VAL A 37 -9.78 27.44 -23.46
C VAL A 37 -8.68 26.82 -22.64
N ARG A 38 -7.48 26.71 -23.22
CA ARG A 38 -6.32 26.09 -22.58
C ARG A 38 -5.06 26.94 -22.63
N VAL A 39 -4.19 26.80 -21.63
CA VAL A 39 -2.80 27.26 -21.67
C VAL A 39 -1.90 26.04 -21.45
N GLY A 40 -1.18 25.60 -22.49
CA GLY A 40 -0.44 24.33 -22.44
C GLY A 40 -1.39 23.14 -22.23
N THR A 41 -1.13 22.31 -21.21
CA THR A 41 -2.03 21.18 -20.85
C THR A 41 -3.19 21.60 -19.97
N GLU A 42 -3.19 22.85 -19.51
CA GLU A 42 -4.09 23.36 -18.48
C GLU A 42 -5.41 23.85 -19.06
N LEU A 43 -6.52 23.43 -18.48
CA LEU A 43 -7.85 23.94 -18.78
C LEU A 43 -8.11 25.23 -17.98
N LEU A 44 -8.48 26.31 -18.68
CA LEU A 44 -8.90 27.58 -18.09
C LEU A 44 -10.42 27.75 -18.09
N ALA A 45 -11.10 27.28 -19.14
CA ALA A 45 -12.55 27.24 -19.24
C ALA A 45 -12.98 26.07 -20.14
N ASP A 46 -14.00 25.31 -19.74
CA ASP A 46 -14.61 24.26 -20.56
C ASP A 46 -15.34 24.85 -21.78
N THR A 47 -15.91 26.04 -21.63
CA THR A 47 -16.62 26.76 -22.70
C THR A 47 -16.37 28.26 -22.60
N MET A 48 -16.09 28.89 -23.74
CA MET A 48 -16.01 30.33 -23.92
C MET A 48 -16.61 30.70 -25.28
N ASP A 49 -17.41 31.76 -25.29
CA ASP A 49 -18.01 32.27 -26.51
C ASP A 49 -16.98 32.97 -27.39
N ALA A 50 -17.08 32.70 -28.68
CA ALA A 50 -16.40 33.43 -29.74
C ALA A 50 -17.38 33.56 -30.92
N TYR A 51 -17.21 34.58 -31.75
CA TYR A 51 -18.10 34.78 -32.90
C TYR A 51 -17.29 34.78 -34.18
N ARG A 52 -17.78 34.07 -35.20
CA ARG A 52 -17.18 34.11 -36.53
C ARG A 52 -17.87 35.21 -37.35
N ALA A 53 -17.09 36.11 -37.94
CA ALA A 53 -17.60 37.07 -38.91
C ALA A 53 -16.67 37.10 -40.11
N GLY A 54 -17.13 36.56 -41.25
CA GLY A 54 -16.26 36.27 -42.40
C GLY A 54 -15.22 35.19 -42.05
N ASP A 55 -13.95 35.48 -42.33
CA ASP A 55 -12.81 34.61 -42.01
C ASP A 55 -12.18 34.91 -40.63
N GLU A 56 -12.66 35.94 -39.92
CA GLU A 56 -12.15 36.33 -38.62
C GLU A 56 -12.98 35.74 -37.46
N ILE A 57 -12.31 35.51 -36.33
CA ILE A 57 -12.92 35.09 -35.08
C ILE A 57 -12.73 36.21 -34.06
N PHE A 58 -13.85 36.62 -33.49
CA PHE A 58 -13.98 37.66 -32.48
C PHE A 58 -14.05 37.02 -31.10
N ILE A 59 -13.22 37.53 -30.20
CA ILE A 59 -13.05 37.01 -28.84
C ILE A 59 -13.45 38.11 -27.84
N PRO A 60 -14.23 37.80 -26.79
CA PRO A 60 -14.62 38.76 -25.77
C PRO A 60 -13.43 39.14 -24.88
N LEU A 61 -13.03 40.42 -24.94
CA LEU A 61 -11.87 40.93 -24.21
C LEU A 61 -12.05 40.81 -22.69
N GLY A 62 -13.22 41.18 -22.17
CA GLY A 62 -13.50 41.17 -20.74
C GLY A 62 -13.48 39.77 -20.15
N GLN A 63 -14.15 38.81 -20.80
CA GLN A 63 -14.12 37.41 -20.37
C GLN A 63 -12.71 36.81 -20.46
N LEU A 64 -11.99 37.05 -21.57
CA LEU A 64 -10.61 36.58 -21.71
C LEU A 64 -9.69 37.20 -20.64
N ALA A 65 -9.82 38.49 -20.35
CA ALA A 65 -9.05 39.15 -19.31
C ALA A 65 -9.29 38.55 -17.92
N ARG A 66 -10.55 38.21 -17.59
CA ARG A 66 -10.89 37.49 -16.34
C ARG A 66 -10.33 36.08 -16.28
N LEU A 67 -10.31 35.34 -17.39
CA LEU A 67 -9.70 34.01 -17.46
C LEU A 67 -8.18 34.04 -17.28
N LEU A 68 -7.53 35.06 -17.84
CA LEU A 68 -6.07 35.25 -17.76
C LEU A 68 -5.62 36.01 -16.51
N ASP A 69 -6.57 36.37 -15.64
CA ASP A 69 -6.32 37.16 -14.43
C ASP A 69 -5.64 38.53 -14.75
N LEU A 70 -5.91 39.11 -15.94
CA LEU A 70 -5.40 40.42 -16.38
C LEU A 70 -6.29 41.54 -15.83
N SER A 71 -5.69 42.62 -15.34
CA SER A 71 -6.40 43.78 -14.78
C SER A 71 -7.01 44.67 -15.86
N VAL A 72 -7.76 44.10 -16.82
CA VAL A 72 -8.46 44.82 -17.89
C VAL A 72 -9.96 44.74 -17.62
N ARG A 73 -10.59 45.92 -17.52
CA ARG A 73 -12.03 46.06 -17.30
C ARG A 73 -12.67 46.65 -18.54
N VAL A 74 -13.80 46.10 -18.97
CA VAL A 74 -14.59 46.60 -20.09
C VAL A 74 -15.79 47.35 -19.53
N SER A 75 -16.15 48.49 -20.13
CA SER A 75 -17.32 49.26 -19.72
C SER A 75 -18.62 48.47 -19.99
N PRO A 76 -19.69 48.68 -19.20
CA PRO A 76 -20.93 47.92 -19.34
C PRO A 76 -21.61 47.99 -20.72
N ASP A 77 -21.35 49.07 -21.46
CA ASP A 77 -21.82 49.28 -22.84
C ASP A 77 -20.91 48.64 -23.90
N GLY A 78 -19.77 48.05 -23.50
CA GLY A 78 -18.76 47.47 -24.39
C GLY A 78 -17.95 48.48 -25.19
N LEU A 79 -18.12 49.80 -24.94
CA LEU A 79 -17.53 50.86 -25.76
C LEU A 79 -16.10 51.25 -25.38
N SER A 80 -15.63 50.86 -24.19
CA SER A 80 -14.28 51.16 -23.73
C SER A 80 -13.72 50.04 -22.86
N ALA A 81 -12.40 49.95 -22.78
CA ALA A 81 -11.72 49.07 -21.84
C ALA A 81 -10.54 49.80 -21.21
N VAL A 82 -10.35 49.66 -19.90
CA VAL A 82 -9.25 50.30 -19.17
C VAL A 82 -8.62 49.29 -18.21
N GLY A 83 -7.30 49.34 -18.06
CA GLY A 83 -6.58 48.41 -17.22
C GLY A 83 -5.08 48.59 -17.17
N ASP A 84 -4.40 47.59 -16.61
CA ASP A 84 -2.95 47.49 -16.57
C ASP A 84 -2.51 46.05 -16.92
N LEU A 85 -1.54 45.91 -17.83
CA LEU A 85 -1.15 44.60 -18.39
C LEU A 85 0.08 43.94 -17.76
N LYS A 86 0.83 44.63 -16.89
CA LYS A 86 2.14 44.16 -16.39
C LYS A 86 2.46 44.60 -14.96
N SER A 87 3.42 43.90 -14.36
CA SER A 87 4.30 44.43 -13.31
C SER A 87 5.71 44.53 -13.92
N PRO A 88 6.29 45.74 -14.12
CA PRO A 88 5.75 47.07 -13.76
C PRO A 88 4.53 47.48 -14.63
N ALA A 89 3.64 48.30 -14.05
CA ALA A 89 2.35 48.72 -14.62
C ALA A 89 2.50 49.34 -16.02
N ALA A 90 1.89 48.70 -17.01
CA ALA A 90 1.76 49.24 -18.35
C ALA A 90 0.27 49.60 -18.56
N PRO A 91 -0.09 50.89 -18.58
CA PRO A 91 -1.47 51.32 -18.75
C PRO A 91 -2.04 50.80 -20.07
N PHE A 92 -3.24 50.26 -20.00
CA PHE A 92 -4.00 49.73 -21.11
C PHE A 92 -5.31 50.48 -21.23
N ALA A 93 -5.61 51.00 -22.42
CA ALA A 93 -6.90 51.64 -22.68
C ALA A 93 -7.34 51.38 -24.12
N ILE A 94 -8.59 51.00 -24.32
CA ILE A 94 -9.26 50.96 -25.61
C ILE A 94 -10.45 51.91 -25.56
N ASP A 95 -10.55 52.76 -26.57
CA ASP A 95 -11.68 53.68 -26.77
C ASP A 95 -12.19 53.47 -28.21
N LEU A 96 -13.41 52.92 -28.33
CA LEU A 96 -14.07 52.69 -29.61
C LEU A 96 -14.56 53.98 -30.27
N ALA A 97 -14.85 55.05 -29.51
CA ALA A 97 -15.22 56.33 -30.10
C ALA A 97 -14.00 56.98 -30.79
N ALA A 98 -12.82 56.85 -30.18
CA ALA A 98 -11.56 57.31 -30.76
C ALA A 98 -10.93 56.30 -31.75
N MET A 99 -11.40 55.05 -31.80
CA MET A 99 -10.82 53.94 -32.56
C MET A 99 -9.31 53.76 -32.27
N THR A 100 -8.94 53.80 -30.99
CA THR A 100 -7.54 53.68 -30.57
C THR A 100 -7.39 52.72 -29.39
N ALA A 101 -6.34 51.90 -29.43
CA ALA A 101 -5.84 51.12 -28.31
C ALA A 101 -4.49 51.69 -27.84
N THR A 102 -4.29 51.84 -26.54
CA THR A 102 -3.06 52.36 -25.93
C THR A 102 -2.48 51.31 -25.00
N ILE A 103 -1.18 51.02 -25.13
CA ILE A 103 -0.43 50.04 -24.32
C ILE A 103 0.87 50.70 -23.88
N GLY A 104 0.98 51.04 -22.60
CA GLY A 104 2.09 51.85 -22.09
C GLY A 104 2.11 53.21 -22.79
N THR A 105 3.17 53.49 -23.55
CA THR A 105 3.31 54.71 -24.35
C THR A 105 2.90 54.54 -25.82
N ASN A 106 2.61 53.32 -26.25
CA ASN A 106 2.34 53.01 -27.65
C ASN A 106 0.84 53.12 -27.94
N ARG A 107 0.48 53.83 -29.01
CA ARG A 107 -0.90 53.94 -29.49
C ARG A 107 -1.04 53.18 -30.81
N HIS A 108 -2.03 52.32 -30.86
CA HIS A 108 -2.42 51.50 -32.00
C HIS A 108 -3.77 52.00 -32.53
N HIS A 109 -3.90 52.12 -33.85
CA HIS A 109 -5.19 52.38 -34.49
C HIS A 109 -5.99 51.08 -34.58
N LEU A 110 -7.30 51.17 -34.35
CA LEU A 110 -8.24 50.06 -34.48
C LEU A 110 -9.07 50.26 -35.74
N ASP A 111 -9.17 49.22 -36.57
CA ASP A 111 -10.00 49.25 -37.76
C ASP A 111 -11.46 48.99 -37.38
N ARG A 112 -12.41 49.68 -38.03
CA ARG A 112 -13.85 49.53 -37.72
C ARG A 112 -14.38 48.10 -37.93
N GLY A 113 -13.70 47.30 -38.73
CA GLY A 113 -14.06 45.90 -38.99
C GLY A 113 -13.50 44.89 -38.01
N SER A 114 -12.54 45.26 -37.14
CA SER A 114 -11.83 44.31 -36.26
C SER A 114 -12.20 44.44 -34.77
N VAL A 115 -13.21 45.26 -34.47
CA VAL A 115 -13.71 45.52 -33.11
C VAL A 115 -15.22 45.63 -33.12
N CYS A 116 -15.88 45.13 -32.07
CA CYS A 116 -17.33 45.14 -31.96
C CYS A 116 -17.75 45.22 -30.49
N ALA A 117 -18.62 46.17 -30.15
CA ALA A 117 -19.35 46.13 -28.88
C ALA A 117 -20.57 45.22 -29.07
N PHE A 118 -20.56 44.06 -28.42
CA PHE A 118 -21.61 43.06 -28.57
C PHE A 118 -21.89 42.41 -27.22
N SER A 119 -23.15 42.17 -26.89
CA SER A 119 -23.56 41.50 -25.65
C SER A 119 -22.94 42.05 -24.34
N GLY A 120 -22.53 43.33 -24.31
CA GLY A 120 -22.00 44.00 -23.11
C GLY A 120 -20.53 43.69 -22.80
N ASP A 121 -19.81 43.12 -23.77
CA ASP A 121 -18.36 42.99 -23.76
C ASP A 121 -17.78 43.63 -25.03
N LEU A 122 -16.46 43.83 -25.05
CA LEU A 122 -15.71 44.34 -26.18
C LEU A 122 -15.11 43.15 -26.93
N TYR A 123 -15.69 42.82 -28.07
CA TYR A 123 -15.20 41.76 -28.94
C TYR A 123 -14.13 42.31 -29.87
N LEU A 124 -12.98 41.64 -29.90
CA LEU A 124 -11.85 41.99 -30.75
C LEU A 124 -11.53 40.83 -31.67
N ALA A 125 -11.20 41.13 -32.92
CA ALA A 125 -10.63 40.14 -33.82
C ALA A 125 -9.36 39.55 -33.20
N THR A 126 -9.12 38.26 -33.45
CA THR A 126 -8.01 37.50 -32.87
C THR A 126 -6.67 38.23 -33.03
N GLU A 127 -6.40 38.81 -34.20
CA GLU A 127 -5.17 39.57 -34.46
C GLU A 127 -5.01 40.81 -33.58
N ILE A 128 -6.12 41.48 -33.25
CA ILE A 128 -6.08 42.64 -32.36
C ILE A 128 -5.75 42.18 -30.94
N ILE A 129 -6.31 41.06 -30.49
CA ILE A 129 -5.96 40.49 -29.17
C ILE A 129 -4.47 40.17 -29.08
N GLU A 130 -3.89 39.50 -30.08
CA GLU A 130 -2.45 39.17 -30.07
C GLU A 130 -1.55 40.42 -30.13
N ARG A 131 -2.03 41.52 -30.71
CA ARG A 131 -1.32 42.81 -30.71
C ARG A 131 -1.41 43.52 -29.37
N VAL A 132 -2.56 43.44 -28.69
CA VAL A 132 -2.82 44.26 -27.51
C VAL A 132 -2.62 43.55 -26.17
N LEU A 133 -2.70 42.21 -26.14
CA LEU A 133 -2.44 41.38 -24.98
C LEU A 133 -1.16 40.55 -25.17
N PRO A 134 -0.46 40.16 -24.08
CA PRO A 134 0.76 39.36 -24.15
C PRO A 134 0.49 37.86 -24.39
N VAL A 135 -0.26 37.54 -25.44
CA VAL A 135 -0.67 36.17 -25.80
C VAL A 135 -0.62 35.95 -27.32
N ARG A 136 -0.49 34.68 -27.72
CA ARG A 136 -0.83 34.20 -29.07
C ARG A 136 -1.98 33.22 -28.95
N LEU A 137 -2.95 33.31 -29.83
CA LEU A 137 -4.17 32.52 -29.83
C LEU A 137 -4.14 31.54 -31.01
N ARG A 138 -4.16 30.24 -30.69
CA ARG A 138 -4.31 29.17 -31.68
C ARG A 138 -5.74 28.66 -31.64
N LEU A 139 -6.55 29.17 -32.56
CA LEU A 139 -7.95 28.79 -32.69
C LEU A 139 -8.08 27.57 -33.61
N ARG A 140 -8.75 26.53 -33.12
CA ARG A 140 -9.19 25.37 -33.89
C ARG A 140 -10.71 25.23 -33.77
N PRO A 141 -11.48 25.95 -34.61
CA PRO A 141 -12.93 25.94 -34.53
C PRO A 141 -13.55 24.55 -34.72
N ASP A 142 -12.95 23.74 -35.60
CA ASP A 142 -13.41 22.36 -35.87
C ASP A 142 -13.25 21.44 -34.65
N ALA A 143 -12.29 21.76 -33.77
CA ALA A 143 -12.05 21.05 -32.52
C ALA A 143 -12.62 21.79 -31.30
N GLN A 144 -13.35 22.91 -31.52
CA GLN A 144 -13.87 23.78 -30.46
C GLN A 144 -12.81 24.14 -29.41
N LEU A 145 -11.59 24.45 -29.85
CA LEU A 145 -10.44 24.64 -28.96
C LEU A 145 -9.73 25.96 -29.24
N MET A 146 -9.45 26.71 -28.18
CA MET A 146 -8.53 27.85 -28.17
C MET A 146 -7.33 27.53 -27.27
N GLU A 147 -6.18 27.29 -27.89
CA GLU A 147 -4.90 27.18 -27.18
C GLU A 147 -4.27 28.57 -27.07
N ILE A 148 -3.91 28.98 -25.86
CA ILE A 148 -3.27 30.25 -25.55
C ILE A 148 -1.78 29.99 -25.29
N ASP A 149 -0.94 30.56 -26.14
CA ASP A 149 0.52 30.58 -25.98
C ASP A 149 0.95 31.95 -25.39
N PRO A 150 1.29 32.03 -24.10
CA PRO A 150 1.67 33.29 -23.46
C PRO A 150 3.01 33.81 -24.01
N THR A 151 3.08 35.11 -24.36
CA THR A 151 4.33 35.76 -24.79
C THR A 151 5.07 36.43 -23.63
N ALA A 152 4.42 36.56 -22.48
CA ALA A 152 5.01 36.95 -21.20
C ALA A 152 4.34 36.15 -20.05
N PRO A 153 4.96 36.03 -18.86
CA PRO A 153 4.34 35.36 -17.72
C PRO A 153 3.00 36.00 -17.35
N LEU A 154 1.91 35.24 -17.44
CA LEU A 154 0.56 35.71 -17.12
C LEU A 154 0.27 35.57 -15.63
N PRO A 155 -0.53 36.48 -15.02
CA PRO A 155 -0.91 36.38 -13.61
C PRO A 155 -1.53 35.03 -13.22
N VAL A 156 -2.40 34.45 -14.06
CA VAL A 156 -3.01 33.13 -13.81
C VAL A 156 -1.96 32.01 -13.67
N MET A 157 -0.89 32.06 -14.48
CA MET A 157 0.21 31.09 -14.42
C MET A 157 1.09 31.30 -13.19
N LEU A 158 1.35 32.55 -12.82
CA LEU A 158 2.14 32.88 -11.63
C LEU A 158 1.42 32.46 -10.36
N ARG A 159 0.11 32.72 -10.27
CA ARG A 159 -0.73 32.28 -9.14
C ARG A 159 -0.76 30.75 -9.04
N ARG A 160 -0.96 30.05 -10.15
CA ARG A 160 -0.91 28.58 -10.17
C ARG A 160 0.47 28.03 -9.85
N ALA A 161 1.57 28.64 -10.31
CA ALA A 161 2.91 28.19 -9.94
C ALA A 161 3.18 28.33 -8.43
N VAL A 162 2.56 29.31 -7.76
CA VAL A 162 2.60 29.47 -6.30
C VAL A 162 1.70 28.46 -5.60
N GLU A 163 0.48 28.24 -6.10
CA GLU A 163 -0.44 27.21 -5.60
C GLU A 163 0.15 25.81 -5.76
N ASP A 164 0.76 25.50 -6.89
CA ASP A 164 1.45 24.24 -7.16
C ASP A 164 2.67 24.09 -6.26
N ARG A 165 3.43 25.16 -6.00
CA ARG A 165 4.56 25.10 -5.05
C ARG A 165 4.08 24.90 -3.62
N ARG A 166 2.97 25.53 -3.21
CA ARG A 166 2.31 25.28 -1.92
C ARG A 166 1.76 23.87 -1.85
N ARG A 167 1.08 23.40 -2.90
CA ARG A 167 0.64 22.00 -3.05
C ARG A 167 1.81 21.04 -3.05
N HIS A 168 2.97 21.36 -3.61
CA HIS A 168 4.14 20.47 -3.59
C HIS A 168 4.83 20.46 -2.23
N LEU A 169 4.80 21.58 -1.50
CA LEU A 169 5.22 21.66 -0.09
C LEU A 169 4.24 20.89 0.82
N ASP A 170 2.94 21.06 0.60
CA ASP A 170 1.87 20.29 1.24
C ASP A 170 1.84 18.85 0.76
N GLN A 171 2.28 18.48 -0.44
CA GLN A 171 2.32 17.10 -0.98
C GLN A 171 3.52 16.32 -0.46
N ASN A 172 4.57 17.00 0.02
CA ASN A 172 5.55 16.34 0.88
C ASN A 172 4.96 15.98 2.26
N GLU A 173 3.86 16.62 2.69
CA GLU A 173 3.02 16.19 3.82
C GLU A 173 1.79 15.35 3.41
N ALA A 174 1.28 15.49 2.18
CA ALA A 174 0.08 14.86 1.62
C ALA A 174 0.46 13.80 0.59
N LYS A 175 1.29 12.83 1.02
CA LYS A 175 1.07 11.45 0.59
C LYS A 175 -0.30 11.05 1.11
N GLY A 176 -1.33 11.22 0.27
CA GLY A 176 -2.77 11.00 0.53
C GLY A 176 -3.12 10.67 1.97
N VAL A 177 -3.59 11.68 2.71
CA VAL A 177 -3.85 11.70 4.17
C VAL A 177 -4.37 10.34 4.65
N SER A 178 -3.46 9.44 4.96
CA SER A 178 -3.84 8.12 5.40
C SER A 178 -4.10 8.26 6.89
N ARG A 179 -5.39 8.34 7.27
CA ARG A 179 -5.74 8.48 8.68
C ARG A 179 -5.22 7.26 9.43
N ARG A 180 -4.32 7.50 10.38
CA ARG A 180 -3.79 6.44 11.24
C ARG A 180 -4.85 6.07 12.27
N ILE A 181 -5.14 4.78 12.37
CA ILE A 181 -5.99 4.21 13.42
C ILE A 181 -5.08 3.82 14.58
N GLU A 182 -5.31 4.43 15.73
CA GLU A 182 -4.62 4.08 16.96
C GLU A 182 -5.33 2.93 17.68
N ASP A 183 -4.56 1.93 18.10
CA ASP A 183 -5.02 0.81 18.93
C ASP A 183 -4.07 0.65 20.13
N PRO A 184 -4.25 1.46 21.19
CA PRO A 184 -3.38 1.42 22.35
C PRO A 184 -3.52 0.09 23.11
N TYR A 185 -2.42 -0.35 23.72
CA TYR A 185 -2.40 -1.53 24.57
C TYR A 185 -3.30 -1.34 25.79
N ARG A 186 -4.11 -2.36 26.10
CA ARG A 186 -5.01 -2.34 27.26
C ARG A 186 -4.55 -3.32 28.34
N ALA A 187 -5.02 -3.14 29.57
CA ALA A 187 -4.67 -4.04 30.68
C ALA A 187 -5.15 -5.49 30.44
N ILE A 188 -6.35 -5.65 29.89
CA ILE A 188 -6.90 -6.93 29.46
C ILE A 188 -7.85 -6.70 28.28
N THR A 189 -7.86 -7.60 27.31
CA THR A 189 -8.89 -7.65 26.28
C THR A 189 -9.40 -9.08 26.09
N ALA A 190 -10.60 -9.21 25.53
CA ALA A 190 -11.14 -10.51 25.16
C ALA A 190 -10.15 -11.22 24.20
N PRO A 191 -9.69 -12.44 24.53
CA PRO A 191 -8.71 -13.13 23.71
C PRO A 191 -9.32 -13.66 22.43
N THR A 192 -8.55 -13.65 21.35
CA THR A 192 -8.81 -14.53 20.22
C THR A 192 -8.24 -15.91 20.54
N LEU A 193 -9.04 -16.95 20.33
CA LEU A 193 -8.69 -18.34 20.60
C LEU A 193 -8.75 -19.14 19.30
N ALA A 194 -7.66 -19.75 18.88
CA ALA A 194 -7.65 -20.73 17.80
C ALA A 194 -7.61 -22.14 18.40
N PHE A 195 -8.56 -22.96 17.98
CA PHE A 195 -8.67 -24.35 18.40
C PHE A 195 -8.39 -25.26 17.22
N ALA A 196 -7.59 -26.29 17.46
CA ALA A 196 -7.44 -27.42 16.57
C ALA A 196 -7.43 -28.70 17.42
N ALA A 197 -8.34 -29.62 17.17
CA ALA A 197 -8.40 -30.89 17.84
C ALA A 197 -8.52 -32.00 16.81
N GLY A 198 -7.91 -33.14 17.07
CA GLY A 198 -7.97 -34.24 16.13
C GLY A 198 -7.75 -35.59 16.78
N MET A 199 -8.13 -36.60 16.02
CA MET A 199 -7.92 -38.00 16.35
C MET A 199 -7.29 -38.68 15.15
N GLN A 200 -6.29 -39.51 15.41
CA GLN A 200 -5.62 -40.33 14.40
C GLN A 200 -5.58 -41.78 14.88
N THR A 201 -5.85 -42.71 13.98
CA THR A 201 -5.69 -44.14 14.19
C THR A 201 -4.89 -44.74 13.05
N ALA A 202 -4.13 -45.79 13.32
CA ALA A 202 -3.31 -46.47 12.34
C ALA A 202 -3.10 -47.94 12.71
N ARG A 203 -2.73 -48.76 11.72
CA ARG A 203 -2.38 -50.17 11.93
C ARG A 203 -1.21 -50.29 12.91
N GLY A 204 -1.35 -51.15 13.93
CA GLY A 204 -0.31 -51.36 14.96
C GLY A 204 -0.40 -50.43 16.18
N PHE A 205 -1.27 -49.43 16.17
CA PHE A 205 -1.61 -48.66 17.37
C PHE A 205 -2.80 -49.30 18.10
N ALA A 206 -2.63 -49.63 19.38
CA ALA A 206 -3.70 -50.21 20.21
C ALA A 206 -4.84 -49.21 20.45
N ASP A 207 -4.52 -47.92 20.59
CA ASP A 207 -5.47 -46.83 20.85
C ASP A 207 -5.32 -45.71 19.82
N ALA A 208 -6.42 -45.00 19.53
CA ALA A 208 -6.38 -43.79 18.70
C ALA A 208 -5.63 -42.65 19.42
N MET A 209 -4.68 -42.02 18.73
CA MET A 209 -3.98 -40.84 19.23
C MET A 209 -4.88 -39.61 19.09
N GLN A 210 -5.28 -39.06 20.23
CA GLN A 210 -6.03 -37.81 20.31
C GLN A 210 -5.09 -36.66 20.62
N TRP A 211 -5.32 -35.50 20.02
CA TRP A 211 -4.54 -34.30 20.24
C TRP A 211 -5.41 -33.05 20.23
N VAL A 212 -4.97 -32.05 21.00
CA VAL A 212 -5.61 -30.74 21.11
C VAL A 212 -4.53 -29.67 21.15
N ASN A 213 -4.67 -28.69 20.27
CA ASN A 213 -3.88 -27.49 20.18
C ASN A 213 -4.79 -26.28 20.40
N VAL A 214 -4.41 -25.42 21.35
CA VAL A 214 -5.10 -24.17 21.64
C VAL A 214 -4.07 -23.06 21.57
N GLN A 215 -4.35 -22.06 20.75
CA GLN A 215 -3.59 -20.83 20.74
C GLN A 215 -4.48 -19.68 21.20
N ALA A 216 -3.93 -18.77 21.98
CA ALA A 216 -4.62 -17.61 22.51
C ALA A 216 -3.78 -16.35 22.25
N ALA A 217 -4.42 -15.26 21.85
CA ALA A 217 -3.77 -13.96 21.84
C ALA A 217 -4.72 -12.84 22.25
N SER A 218 -4.20 -11.88 23.01
CA SER A 218 -4.95 -10.75 23.55
C SER A 218 -4.01 -9.62 23.92
N ASP A 219 -4.55 -8.54 24.46
CA ASP A 219 -3.78 -7.65 25.34
C ASP A 219 -3.84 -8.17 26.78
N LEU A 220 -2.70 -8.16 27.47
CA LEU A 220 -2.55 -8.44 28.90
C LEU A 220 -1.43 -7.55 29.47
N ALA A 221 -1.67 -6.92 30.62
CA ALA A 221 -0.69 -6.08 31.30
C ALA A 221 -0.07 -4.99 30.39
N PHE A 222 -0.89 -4.36 29.54
CA PHE A 222 -0.46 -3.33 28.58
C PHE A 222 0.59 -3.82 27.55
N ALA A 223 0.60 -5.13 27.29
CA ALA A 223 1.38 -5.78 26.24
C ALA A 223 0.50 -6.78 25.46
N GLY A 224 0.93 -7.14 24.26
CA GLY A 224 0.32 -8.20 23.47
C GLY A 224 0.71 -9.56 24.04
N PHE A 225 -0.26 -10.29 24.56
CA PHE A 225 -0.12 -11.65 25.05
C PHE A 225 -0.31 -12.67 23.95
N ARG A 226 0.55 -13.69 23.94
CA ARG A 226 0.41 -14.89 23.11
C ARG A 226 0.65 -16.13 23.96
N GLY A 227 -0.27 -17.08 23.86
CA GLY A 227 -0.23 -18.38 24.50
C GLY A 227 -0.40 -19.50 23.48
N ALA A 228 0.41 -20.55 23.56
CA ALA A 228 0.25 -21.74 22.74
C ALA A 228 0.35 -22.99 23.61
N PHE A 229 -0.68 -23.82 23.55
CA PHE A 229 -0.85 -25.02 24.36
C PHE A 229 -1.10 -26.21 23.45
N ALA A 230 -0.34 -27.28 23.65
CA ALA A 230 -0.50 -28.53 22.91
C ALA A 230 -0.55 -29.70 23.88
N ALA A 231 -1.52 -30.59 23.70
CA ALA A 231 -1.69 -31.79 24.50
C ALA A 231 -2.10 -32.98 23.61
N ASN A 232 -1.78 -34.18 24.05
CA ASN A 232 -2.22 -35.41 23.40
C ASN A 232 -2.61 -36.50 24.42
N SER A 233 -2.95 -37.69 23.93
CA SER A 233 -3.36 -38.83 24.76
C SER A 233 -2.37 -39.25 25.85
N ARG A 234 -1.10 -38.81 25.79
CA ARG A 234 -0.10 -39.04 26.86
C ARG A 234 0.27 -37.76 27.64
N GLY A 235 -0.61 -36.77 27.65
CA GLY A 235 -0.50 -35.54 28.46
C GLY A 235 -0.08 -34.31 27.66
N MET A 236 0.22 -33.24 28.40
CA MET A 236 0.61 -31.95 27.83
C MET A 236 2.02 -32.00 27.24
N ARG A 237 2.19 -31.42 26.05
CA ARG A 237 3.44 -31.43 25.27
C ARG A 237 4.15 -30.09 25.30
N THR A 238 3.39 -29.01 25.21
CA THR A 238 3.95 -27.66 25.09
C THR A 238 3.02 -26.65 25.74
N ALA A 239 3.61 -25.71 26.47
CA ALA A 239 2.94 -24.52 26.99
C ALA A 239 3.93 -23.35 26.81
N ARG A 240 3.61 -22.45 25.88
CA ARG A 240 4.43 -21.26 25.60
C ARG A 240 3.63 -20.02 25.94
N LEU A 241 4.27 -19.09 26.63
CA LEU A 241 3.71 -17.82 27.08
C LEU A 241 4.66 -16.69 26.72
N PHE A 242 4.12 -15.64 26.13
CA PHE A 242 4.90 -14.57 25.58
C PHE A 242 4.13 -13.25 25.68
N LEU A 243 4.81 -12.18 26.07
CA LEU A 243 4.30 -10.81 26.07
C LEU A 243 5.19 -9.94 25.16
N GLU A 244 4.60 -9.16 24.26
CA GLU A 244 5.34 -8.18 23.46
C GLU A 244 4.67 -6.81 23.37
N ARG A 245 5.50 -5.79 23.27
CA ARG A 245 5.10 -4.48 22.75
C ARG A 245 5.81 -4.25 21.42
N VAL A 246 5.02 -3.93 20.42
CA VAL A 246 5.45 -3.54 19.08
C VAL A 246 4.92 -2.14 18.80
N ASP A 247 5.79 -1.27 18.31
CA ASP A 247 5.47 0.11 17.91
C ASP A 247 6.35 0.53 16.72
N ALA A 248 5.73 0.98 15.63
CA ALA A 248 6.45 1.35 14.41
C ALA A 248 7.30 2.62 14.57
N ASP A 249 6.92 3.52 15.48
CA ASP A 249 7.55 4.81 15.73
C ASP A 249 8.62 4.75 16.82
N ASN A 250 9.09 3.54 17.17
CA ASN A 250 10.12 3.33 18.18
C ASN A 250 9.71 3.77 19.59
N ARG A 251 8.43 3.59 19.97
CA ARG A 251 7.88 3.95 21.30
C ARG A 251 7.34 2.75 22.10
N ALA A 252 7.85 1.54 21.85
CA ALA A 252 7.40 0.32 22.52
C ALA A 252 7.59 0.36 24.05
N LEU A 253 8.61 1.05 24.57
CA LEU A 253 8.78 1.34 26.01
C LEU A 253 8.50 2.80 26.38
N GLY A 254 7.78 3.54 25.52
CA GLY A 254 7.57 4.97 25.71
C GLY A 254 8.90 5.75 25.58
N PRO A 255 9.32 6.54 26.59
CA PRO A 255 10.54 7.37 26.51
C PRO A 255 11.84 6.57 26.35
N LEU A 256 11.88 5.31 26.80
CA LEU A 256 13.06 4.44 26.65
C LEU A 256 13.24 3.94 25.20
N GLY A 257 12.28 4.21 24.32
CA GLY A 257 12.34 3.84 22.91
C GLY A 257 11.99 2.37 22.64
N GLY A 258 12.48 1.84 21.53
CA GLY A 258 12.28 0.45 21.10
C GLY A 258 11.12 0.30 20.13
N ARG A 259 11.32 -0.50 19.09
CA ARG A 259 10.25 -0.89 18.16
C ARG A 259 9.62 -2.23 18.54
N ARG A 260 10.39 -3.12 19.16
CA ARG A 260 9.91 -4.40 19.66
C ARG A 260 10.58 -4.73 20.99
N VAL A 261 9.76 -5.03 21.99
CA VAL A 261 10.21 -5.53 23.28
C VAL A 261 9.38 -6.73 23.66
N ALA A 262 10.02 -7.81 24.10
CA ALA A 262 9.33 -9.01 24.48
C ALA A 262 9.94 -9.73 25.69
N VAL A 263 9.10 -10.47 26.41
CA VAL A 263 9.45 -11.30 27.56
C VAL A 263 8.66 -12.60 27.53
N GLY A 264 9.25 -13.68 28.07
CA GLY A 264 8.66 -15.02 28.08
C GLY A 264 9.39 -15.92 27.10
N ASP A 265 8.68 -16.75 26.35
CA ASP A 265 9.25 -17.61 25.31
C ASP A 265 9.66 -16.81 24.07
N VAL A 266 10.88 -16.25 24.10
CA VAL A 266 11.44 -15.39 23.04
C VAL A 266 12.45 -16.16 22.19
N ASN A 267 12.80 -15.60 21.04
CA ASN A 267 13.96 -16.03 20.25
C ASN A 267 15.08 -15.00 20.41
N THR A 268 16.31 -15.45 20.62
CA THR A 268 17.47 -14.55 20.52
C THR A 268 17.68 -14.12 19.06
N PRO A 269 18.22 -12.92 18.78
CA PRO A 269 18.61 -12.56 17.43
C PRO A 269 19.80 -13.40 16.97
N ASP A 270 19.92 -13.61 15.66
CA ASP A 270 21.13 -14.15 15.04
C ASP A 270 22.26 -13.14 15.14
N ALA A 271 23.46 -13.57 15.55
CA ALA A 271 24.67 -12.80 15.31
C ALA A 271 25.07 -12.93 13.84
N ARG A 272 25.91 -12.02 13.32
CA ARG A 272 26.35 -12.11 11.91
C ARG A 272 27.39 -13.21 11.67
N LEU A 273 28.19 -13.52 12.71
CA LEU A 273 29.12 -14.65 12.83
C LEU A 273 29.02 -15.19 14.26
N GLY A 274 28.96 -16.52 14.45
CA GLY A 274 28.98 -17.12 15.78
C GLY A 274 27.63 -17.66 16.23
N ALA A 275 26.95 -16.96 17.13
CA ALA A 275 25.71 -17.45 17.75
C ALA A 275 24.50 -17.37 16.80
N ARG A 276 23.77 -18.47 16.62
CA ARG A 276 22.47 -18.45 15.91
C ARG A 276 21.31 -18.04 16.83
N SER A 277 20.17 -17.73 16.23
CA SER A 277 18.90 -17.54 16.91
C SER A 277 18.42 -18.87 17.51
N VAL A 278 18.09 -18.85 18.81
CA VAL A 278 17.49 -20.01 19.49
C VAL A 278 16.27 -19.59 20.32
N PRO A 279 15.25 -20.46 20.42
CA PRO A 279 14.12 -20.21 21.30
C PRO A 279 14.51 -20.42 22.76
N GLY A 280 13.90 -19.68 23.67
CA GLY A 280 14.07 -19.86 25.11
C GLY A 280 13.32 -18.83 25.94
N ARG A 281 13.18 -19.09 27.24
CA ARG A 281 12.65 -18.12 28.18
C ARG A 281 13.65 -16.99 28.36
N GLY A 282 13.23 -15.76 28.12
CA GLY A 282 14.13 -14.62 28.15
C GLY A 282 13.49 -13.26 27.87
N LEU A 283 14.36 -12.34 27.46
CA LEU A 283 14.07 -10.96 27.09
C LEU A 283 14.57 -10.69 25.68
N PHE A 284 13.83 -9.89 24.93
CA PHE A 284 14.20 -9.41 23.60
C PHE A 284 13.90 -7.92 23.48
N TYR A 285 14.83 -7.16 22.90
CA TYR A 285 14.69 -5.73 22.61
C TYR A 285 15.25 -5.43 21.22
N SER A 286 14.53 -4.63 20.44
CA SER A 286 14.99 -4.19 19.12
C SER A 286 14.47 -2.81 18.75
N THR A 287 15.32 -1.99 18.14
CA THR A 287 14.95 -0.74 17.45
C THR A 287 14.86 -0.92 15.93
N SER A 288 15.06 -2.14 15.41
CA SER A 288 15.02 -2.41 13.97
C SER A 288 13.63 -2.14 13.38
N PRO A 289 13.52 -1.49 12.20
CA PRO A 289 12.23 -1.30 11.55
C PRO A 289 11.51 -2.64 11.30
N LEU A 290 10.20 -2.68 11.54
CA LEU A 290 9.39 -3.91 11.54
C LEU A 290 9.29 -4.60 10.16
N SER A 291 9.57 -3.87 9.07
CA SER A 291 9.43 -4.33 7.69
C SER A 291 10.71 -4.16 6.86
N ARG A 292 11.87 -4.03 7.51
CA ARG A 292 13.15 -3.82 6.80
C ARG A 292 13.94 -5.12 6.74
N PHE A 293 13.94 -5.73 5.57
CA PHE A 293 14.78 -6.87 5.25
C PHE A 293 16.05 -6.39 4.53
N ASP A 294 17.16 -6.98 4.90
CA ASP A 294 18.49 -6.58 4.48
C ASP A 294 19.16 -7.73 3.73
N PHE A 295 20.03 -7.41 2.79
CA PHE A 295 20.77 -8.41 2.05
C PHE A 295 21.81 -9.14 2.88
N SER A 296 22.46 -8.54 3.87
CA SER A 296 23.46 -9.31 4.62
C SER A 296 22.85 -10.25 5.65
N ALA A 297 21.69 -9.91 6.20
CA ALA A 297 20.94 -10.79 7.11
C ALA A 297 20.14 -11.87 6.35
N PRO A 298 20.19 -13.14 6.77
CA PRO A 298 19.24 -14.14 6.29
C PRO A 298 17.82 -13.77 6.73
N VAL A 299 16.85 -13.97 5.85
CA VAL A 299 15.44 -13.86 6.20
C VAL A 299 15.06 -15.16 6.92
N VAL A 300 14.52 -15.03 8.14
CA VAL A 300 13.89 -16.16 8.82
C VAL A 300 12.40 -16.10 8.51
N LEU A 301 11.89 -17.12 7.82
CA LEU A 301 10.45 -17.29 7.66
C LEU A 301 9.98 -18.36 8.64
N GLU A 302 9.32 -17.91 9.69
CA GLU A 302 8.67 -18.79 10.66
C GLU A 302 7.18 -18.52 10.76
N GLY A 303 6.45 -19.53 11.17
CA GLY A 303 5.01 -19.48 11.40
C GLY A 303 4.51 -20.82 11.90
N ASP A 304 3.27 -20.88 12.34
CA ASP A 304 2.75 -22.11 12.93
C ASP A 304 2.55 -23.19 11.84
N LEU A 305 2.92 -24.43 12.18
CA LEU A 305 2.79 -25.61 11.33
C LEU A 305 2.01 -26.65 12.13
N PRO A 306 0.72 -26.85 11.88
CA PRO A 306 -0.08 -27.89 12.54
C PRO A 306 0.55 -29.28 12.39
N ALA A 307 0.24 -30.17 13.33
CA ALA A 307 0.84 -31.50 13.37
C ALA A 307 0.53 -32.31 12.10
N GLY A 308 1.58 -32.84 11.50
CA GLY A 308 1.66 -33.61 10.27
C GLY A 308 1.62 -32.79 8.98
N GLU A 309 1.59 -31.46 9.02
CA GLU A 309 1.68 -30.65 7.79
C GLU A 309 3.14 -30.49 7.34
N ASP A 310 3.41 -30.66 6.06
CA ASP A 310 4.66 -30.24 5.42
C ASP A 310 4.48 -28.83 4.84
N VAL A 311 5.55 -28.08 4.69
CA VAL A 311 5.51 -26.77 4.04
C VAL A 311 6.60 -26.68 2.97
N GLU A 312 6.23 -26.17 1.80
CA GLU A 312 7.14 -25.77 0.74
C GLU A 312 7.21 -24.25 0.65
N LEU A 313 8.40 -23.74 0.36
CA LEU A 313 8.68 -22.33 0.17
C LEU A 313 9.09 -22.08 -1.27
N TYR A 314 8.35 -21.23 -1.98
CA TYR A 314 8.69 -20.73 -3.31
C TYR A 314 9.14 -19.27 -3.21
N VAL A 315 10.18 -18.89 -3.93
CA VAL A 315 10.64 -17.51 -4.06
C VAL A 315 10.73 -17.17 -5.53
N ASN A 316 9.98 -16.15 -5.96
CA ASN A 316 9.88 -15.72 -7.36
C ASN A 316 9.51 -16.89 -8.30
N GLY A 317 8.54 -17.72 -7.85
CA GLY A 317 8.03 -18.88 -8.61
C GLY A 317 8.87 -20.16 -8.49
N VAL A 318 10.10 -20.08 -7.99
CA VAL A 318 11.01 -21.23 -7.87
C VAL A 318 10.94 -21.82 -6.47
N LEU A 319 10.69 -23.13 -6.34
CA LEU A 319 10.79 -23.84 -5.06
C LEU A 319 12.18 -23.56 -4.47
N ARG A 320 12.29 -23.23 -3.18
CA ARG A 320 13.54 -22.91 -2.48
C ARG A 320 13.83 -23.90 -1.36
N ALA A 321 12.87 -24.11 -0.47
CA ALA A 321 13.02 -25.01 0.67
C ALA A 321 11.72 -25.79 0.91
N SER A 322 11.83 -26.89 1.65
CA SER A 322 10.69 -27.64 2.17
C SER A 322 11.02 -28.13 3.57
N GLN A 323 10.05 -28.12 4.48
CA GLN A 323 10.18 -28.64 5.84
C GLN A 323 9.00 -29.58 6.09
N ALA A 324 9.28 -30.79 6.57
CA ALA A 324 8.26 -31.72 7.01
C ALA A 324 7.94 -31.51 8.50
N ASP A 325 6.75 -31.91 8.97
CA ASP A 325 6.44 -31.81 10.39
C ASP A 325 7.34 -32.70 11.26
N GLU A 326 8.01 -32.09 12.24
CA GLU A 326 8.82 -32.77 13.25
C GLU A 326 8.12 -32.82 14.63
N GLY A 327 6.85 -32.42 14.72
CA GLY A 327 6.06 -32.42 15.96
C GLY A 327 6.25 -31.17 16.84
N ILE A 328 6.92 -30.13 16.32
CA ILE A 328 7.24 -28.88 17.04
C ILE A 328 6.08 -27.85 16.93
N GLY A 329 5.15 -28.04 16.00
CA GLY A 329 3.99 -27.16 15.84
C GLY A 329 4.29 -25.82 15.15
N ARG A 330 5.46 -25.68 14.52
CA ARG A 330 5.95 -24.47 13.85
C ARG A 330 6.88 -24.86 12.70
N TYR A 331 6.75 -24.18 11.57
CA TYR A 331 7.76 -24.19 10.52
C TYR A 331 8.73 -23.04 10.74
N ARG A 332 9.97 -23.26 10.38
CA ARG A 332 11.01 -22.25 10.43
C ARG A 332 12.04 -22.56 9.35
N PHE A 333 12.02 -21.74 8.32
CA PHE A 333 13.04 -21.73 7.31
C PHE A 333 14.13 -20.74 7.71
N ASP A 334 15.19 -21.28 8.29
CA ASP A 334 16.41 -20.53 8.59
C ASP A 334 17.23 -20.29 7.32
N GLY A 335 18.03 -19.21 7.33
CA GLY A 335 19.01 -18.98 6.27
C GLY A 335 18.39 -18.70 4.89
N LEU A 336 17.16 -18.18 4.82
CA LEU A 336 16.57 -17.85 3.53
C LEU A 336 17.22 -16.61 2.96
N THR A 337 17.73 -16.80 1.76
CA THR A 337 18.49 -15.78 1.09
C THR A 337 17.69 -15.34 -0.12
N LEU A 338 17.14 -14.14 -0.04
CA LEU A 338 16.38 -13.56 -1.14
C LEU A 338 17.28 -12.63 -1.96
N PRO A 339 17.10 -12.59 -3.29
CA PRO A 339 17.70 -11.56 -4.13
C PRO A 339 17.36 -10.15 -3.65
N MET A 340 18.19 -9.15 -3.98
CA MET A 340 17.81 -7.75 -3.78
C MET A 340 16.57 -7.39 -4.62
N GLY A 341 15.76 -6.44 -4.14
CA GLY A 341 14.52 -5.99 -4.77
C GLY A 341 13.27 -6.65 -4.18
N ASP A 342 12.16 -6.57 -4.92
CA ASP A 342 10.91 -7.18 -4.50
C ASP A 342 10.93 -8.69 -4.77
N ASN A 343 10.66 -9.46 -3.72
CA ASN A 343 10.58 -10.91 -3.80
C ASN A 343 9.17 -11.38 -3.46
N LEU A 344 8.59 -12.18 -4.35
CA LEU A 344 7.34 -12.88 -4.10
C LEU A 344 7.66 -14.21 -3.41
N VAL A 345 7.38 -14.27 -2.11
CA VAL A 345 7.47 -15.48 -1.30
C VAL A 345 6.10 -16.15 -1.31
N ARG A 346 6.03 -17.43 -1.71
CA ARG A 346 4.80 -18.23 -1.63
C ARG A 346 5.07 -19.48 -0.80
N LEU A 347 4.45 -19.57 0.37
CA LEU A 347 4.45 -20.75 1.23
C LEU A 347 3.27 -21.63 0.83
N VAL A 348 3.51 -22.92 0.67
CA VAL A 348 2.49 -23.92 0.36
C VAL A 348 2.52 -24.98 1.43
N PHE A 349 1.51 -25.00 2.27
CA PHE A 349 1.33 -25.99 3.32
C PHE A 349 0.58 -27.20 2.76
N TYR A 350 1.07 -28.39 3.08
CA TYR A 350 0.53 -29.69 2.74
C TYR A 350 0.19 -30.41 4.03
N GLY A 351 -1.09 -30.46 4.40
CA GLY A 351 -1.48 -31.21 5.58
C GLY A 351 -1.15 -32.70 5.45
N PRO A 352 -1.09 -33.45 6.58
CA PRO A 352 -0.70 -34.87 6.63
C PRO A 352 -1.61 -35.76 5.79
N GLN A 353 -2.65 -35.18 5.24
CA GLN A 353 -3.81 -35.80 4.69
C GLN A 353 -4.05 -35.30 3.26
N GLY A 354 -3.28 -34.32 2.78
CA GLY A 354 -3.43 -33.72 1.46
C GLY A 354 -4.22 -32.40 1.44
N GLN A 355 -4.32 -31.66 2.54
CA GLN A 355 -4.84 -30.29 2.48
C GLN A 355 -3.78 -29.37 1.90
N MET A 356 -4.13 -28.50 0.96
CA MET A 356 -3.24 -27.43 0.52
C MET A 356 -3.72 -26.08 1.07
N ARG A 357 -2.80 -25.28 1.61
CA ARG A 357 -3.04 -23.85 1.91
C ARG A 357 -1.86 -23.05 1.38
N GLU A 358 -2.14 -21.94 0.73
CA GLU A 358 -1.11 -21.03 0.23
C GLU A 358 -1.09 -19.73 1.01
N GLU A 359 0.11 -19.23 1.27
CA GLU A 359 0.34 -17.90 1.82
C GLU A 359 1.35 -17.17 0.94
N ILE A 360 0.96 -16.01 0.40
CA ILE A 360 1.80 -15.18 -0.45
C ILE A 360 2.23 -13.94 0.32
N ARG A 361 3.53 -13.68 0.36
CA ARG A 361 4.14 -12.52 1.01
C ARG A 361 5.06 -11.80 0.03
N HIS A 362 4.97 -10.48 -0.01
CA HIS A 362 5.96 -9.65 -0.68
C HIS A 362 7.03 -9.26 0.32
N VAL A 363 8.28 -9.63 0.05
CA VAL A 363 9.43 -9.33 0.89
C VAL A 363 10.35 -8.38 0.11
N PRO A 364 10.19 -7.05 0.29
CA PRO A 364 11.09 -6.08 -0.31
C PRO A 364 12.44 -6.16 0.41
N LEU A 365 13.50 -6.42 -0.34
CA LEU A 365 14.84 -6.58 0.21
C LEU A 365 15.77 -5.52 -0.36
N GLY A 366 16.05 -4.50 0.44
CA GLY A 366 16.89 -3.38 0.04
C GLY A 366 18.38 -3.66 0.24
N ALA A 367 19.21 -2.67 -0.07
CA ALA A 367 20.64 -2.73 0.21
C ALA A 367 21.01 -2.57 1.69
N GLY A 368 20.04 -2.47 2.60
CA GLY A 368 20.24 -2.55 4.04
C GLY A 368 21.10 -1.46 4.70
N GLN A 369 21.49 -0.42 3.97
CA GLN A 369 22.27 0.71 4.49
C GLN A 369 21.41 1.65 5.30
N LEU A 370 21.84 1.92 6.53
CA LEU A 370 21.26 2.94 7.40
C LEU A 370 21.51 4.34 6.83
N GLN A 371 20.56 5.25 7.05
CA GLN A 371 20.79 6.67 6.77
C GLN A 371 21.90 7.20 7.67
N GLN A 372 22.55 8.28 7.23
CA GLN A 372 23.61 8.90 8.04
C GLN A 372 23.07 9.29 9.43
N GLY A 373 23.72 8.81 10.48
CA GLY A 373 23.33 9.03 11.88
C GLY A 373 22.24 8.09 12.41
N GLU A 374 21.62 7.26 11.56
CA GLU A 374 20.65 6.26 12.01
C GLU A 374 21.38 5.11 12.72
N SER A 375 20.79 4.63 13.82
CA SER A 375 21.29 3.48 14.59
C SER A 375 20.19 2.43 14.78
N VAL A 376 20.57 1.16 14.63
CA VAL A 376 19.72 0.01 14.93
C VAL A 376 20.41 -0.85 15.98
N PHE A 377 19.67 -1.21 17.02
CA PHE A 377 20.17 -1.96 18.15
C PHE A 377 19.26 -3.16 18.39
N GLN A 378 19.87 -4.31 18.70
CA GLN A 378 19.18 -5.57 18.98
C GLN A 378 19.82 -6.25 20.18
N VAL A 379 19.00 -6.75 21.10
CA VAL A 379 19.43 -7.51 22.28
C VAL A 379 18.51 -8.69 22.48
N GLY A 380 19.10 -9.86 22.68
CA GLY A 380 18.39 -11.04 23.18
C GLY A 380 19.16 -11.69 24.32
N ILE A 381 18.45 -12.02 25.39
CA ILE A 381 18.98 -12.75 26.54
C ILE A 381 18.00 -13.87 26.85
N ALA A 382 18.40 -15.13 26.72
CA ALA A 382 17.50 -16.25 26.97
C ALA A 382 18.23 -17.48 27.53
N GLU A 383 17.52 -18.26 28.35
CA GLU A 383 17.91 -19.64 28.63
C GLU A 383 17.54 -20.51 27.41
N ALA A 384 18.53 -20.84 26.58
CA ALA A 384 18.31 -21.53 25.31
C ALA A 384 17.60 -22.88 25.53
N PHE A 385 16.58 -23.12 24.70
CA PHE A 385 15.73 -24.32 24.67
C PHE A 385 14.94 -24.60 25.94
N LYS A 386 14.86 -23.66 26.89
CA LYS A 386 14.02 -23.79 28.08
C LYS A 386 12.75 -22.95 27.94
N PRO A 387 11.55 -23.55 27.90
CA PRO A 387 10.32 -22.77 27.86
C PRO A 387 10.01 -22.14 29.22
N VAL A 388 9.10 -21.15 29.24
CA VAL A 388 8.62 -20.55 30.50
C VAL A 388 8.03 -21.59 31.44
N TYR A 389 7.29 -22.54 30.88
CA TYR A 389 6.72 -23.67 31.60
C TYR A 389 7.16 -24.99 30.92
N GLY A 390 7.93 -25.81 31.65
CA GLY A 390 8.49 -27.06 31.13
C GLY A 390 7.69 -28.29 31.56
N PHE A 391 7.54 -29.27 30.67
CA PHE A 391 7.06 -30.61 30.97
C PHE A 391 8.23 -31.61 30.89
N ALA A 392 8.26 -32.61 31.77
CA ALA A 392 9.38 -33.54 31.96
C ALA A 392 9.77 -34.40 30.74
N LEU A 393 9.07 -34.28 29.60
CA LEU A 393 9.22 -35.13 28.41
C LEU A 393 9.79 -34.41 27.18
N ALA A 394 10.28 -33.17 27.30
CA ALA A 394 10.79 -32.38 26.17
C ALA A 394 12.32 -32.33 26.02
N ASN A 395 13.07 -33.24 26.65
CA ASN A 395 14.53 -33.26 26.60
C ASN A 395 15.06 -34.07 25.40
N PHE A 396 14.84 -33.60 24.17
CA PHE A 396 15.52 -34.14 22.98
C PHE A 396 16.72 -33.28 22.53
N MET A 397 16.87 -32.07 23.08
CA MET A 397 18.02 -31.19 22.89
C MET A 397 18.58 -30.85 24.28
N GLN A 398 19.88 -31.07 24.53
CA GLN A 398 20.50 -30.58 25.76
C GLN A 398 20.32 -29.06 25.81
N ALA A 399 19.59 -28.56 26.80
CA ALA A 399 19.53 -27.14 27.09
C ALA A 399 20.96 -26.63 27.35
N GLU A 400 21.30 -25.46 26.81
CA GLU A 400 22.62 -24.86 27.05
C GLU A 400 22.82 -24.56 28.54
N GLU A 401 24.07 -24.68 29.00
CA GLU A 401 24.43 -24.27 30.35
C GLU A 401 24.57 -22.73 30.43
N GLY A 402 23.58 -22.09 31.06
CA GLY A 402 23.54 -20.65 31.32
C GLY A 402 22.86 -19.83 30.21
N PRO A 403 22.86 -18.48 30.33
CA PRO A 403 22.11 -17.62 29.43
C PRO A 403 22.84 -17.39 28.11
N ARG A 404 22.15 -17.58 26.98
CA ARG A 404 22.60 -17.08 25.69
C ARG A 404 22.32 -15.59 25.61
N VAL A 405 23.33 -14.81 25.22
CA VAL A 405 23.26 -13.36 25.07
C VAL A 405 23.73 -13.00 23.67
N THR A 406 22.95 -12.20 22.96
CA THR A 406 23.35 -11.60 21.68
C THR A 406 23.02 -10.12 21.72
N VAL A 407 23.99 -9.28 21.41
CA VAL A 407 23.85 -7.83 21.28
C VAL A 407 24.39 -7.43 19.92
N GLY A 408 23.59 -6.75 19.11
CA GLY A 408 23.97 -6.25 17.79
C GLY A 408 23.72 -4.75 17.67
N LEU A 409 24.64 -4.02 17.04
CA LEU A 409 24.56 -2.59 16.78
C LEU A 409 24.94 -2.33 15.32
N ASP A 410 24.08 -1.60 14.62
CA ASP A 410 24.33 -1.05 13.29
C ASP A 410 24.29 0.47 13.36
N TYR A 411 25.22 1.15 12.68
CA TYR A 411 25.29 2.60 12.62
C TYR A 411 25.61 3.10 11.21
N GLY A 412 24.77 3.99 10.68
CA GLY A 412 24.99 4.64 9.38
C GLY A 412 26.03 5.74 9.49
N LEU A 413 27.28 5.45 9.10
CA LEU A 413 28.34 6.47 9.03
C LEU A 413 28.05 7.50 7.92
N THR A 414 27.58 7.03 6.78
CA THR A 414 27.12 7.85 5.64
C THR A 414 25.89 7.18 5.02
N SER A 415 25.23 7.84 4.07
CA SER A 415 24.13 7.23 3.30
C SER A 415 24.55 5.99 2.50
N GLY A 416 25.86 5.78 2.28
CA GLY A 416 26.42 4.66 1.54
C GLY A 416 27.33 3.73 2.38
N LEU A 417 27.45 3.93 3.69
CA LEU A 417 28.31 3.13 4.56
C LEU A 417 27.67 2.93 5.93
N THR A 418 27.48 1.67 6.29
CA THR A 418 26.99 1.27 7.61
C THR A 418 28.05 0.40 8.28
N VAL A 419 28.49 0.78 9.48
CA VAL A 419 29.30 -0.09 10.34
C VAL A 419 28.38 -0.89 11.23
N HIS A 420 28.83 -2.07 11.62
CA HIS A 420 28.08 -2.91 12.53
C HIS A 420 29.00 -3.71 13.44
N ALA A 421 28.50 -4.07 14.61
CA ALA A 421 29.20 -4.85 15.61
C ALA A 421 28.23 -5.75 16.39
N ASP A 422 28.68 -6.96 16.70
CA ASP A 422 27.97 -7.92 17.53
C ASP A 422 28.83 -8.35 18.72
N VAL A 423 28.20 -8.59 19.86
CA VAL A 423 28.79 -9.26 21.02
C VAL A 423 27.86 -10.39 21.44
N MET A 424 28.41 -11.58 21.63
CA MET A 424 27.63 -12.76 21.98
C MET A 424 28.28 -13.61 23.07
N ARG A 425 27.44 -14.21 23.90
CA ARG A 425 27.75 -15.33 24.80
C ARG A 425 26.86 -16.50 24.41
N TYR A 426 27.45 -17.64 24.08
CA TYR A 426 26.71 -18.84 23.68
C TYR A 426 27.49 -20.10 24.05
N ASP A 427 26.80 -21.22 24.23
CA ASP A 427 27.41 -22.53 24.45
C ASP A 427 27.16 -23.43 23.23
N PRO A 428 28.09 -23.46 22.27
CA PRO A 428 27.90 -24.20 21.04
C PRO A 428 27.91 -25.71 21.31
N TRP A 429 26.72 -26.30 21.35
CA TRP A 429 26.48 -27.74 21.47
C TRP A 429 27.23 -28.42 22.61
N GLY A 430 27.36 -27.74 23.76
CA GLY A 430 28.01 -28.29 24.96
C GLY A 430 29.53 -28.41 24.86
N VAL A 431 30.17 -27.79 23.85
CA VAL A 431 31.64 -27.69 23.74
C VAL A 431 32.19 -26.58 24.67
N GLY A 432 31.30 -25.99 25.48
CA GLY A 432 31.55 -25.06 26.55
C GLY A 432 31.39 -23.61 26.11
N THR A 433 31.00 -22.76 27.06
CA THR A 433 30.71 -21.35 26.82
C THR A 433 31.82 -20.62 26.09
N ARG A 434 31.42 -19.82 25.09
CA ARG A 434 32.25 -18.86 24.37
C ARG A 434 31.67 -17.47 24.49
N ILE A 435 32.55 -16.48 24.64
CA ILE A 435 32.23 -15.07 24.43
C ILE A 435 32.93 -14.66 23.14
N ALA A 436 32.19 -14.08 22.22
CA ALA A 436 32.73 -13.66 20.93
C ALA A 436 32.23 -12.28 20.57
N ALA A 437 33.02 -11.58 19.75
CA ALA A 437 32.67 -10.31 19.17
C ALA A 437 32.88 -10.36 17.66
N ALA A 438 31.98 -9.70 16.92
CA ALA A 438 32.11 -9.49 15.49
C ALA A 438 32.02 -8.00 15.17
N ALA A 439 32.70 -7.57 14.12
CA ALA A 439 32.61 -6.22 13.61
C ALA A 439 32.74 -6.22 12.08
N GLY A 440 32.10 -5.27 11.42
CA GLY A 440 32.13 -5.21 9.98
C GLY A 440 31.58 -3.93 9.37
N VAL A 441 31.65 -3.90 8.05
CA VAL A 441 31.22 -2.78 7.21
C VAL A 441 30.31 -3.27 6.10
N LYS A 442 29.26 -2.50 5.85
CA LYS A 442 28.31 -2.69 4.77
C LYS A 442 28.29 -1.47 3.87
N THR A 443 28.43 -1.68 2.57
CA THR A 443 28.43 -0.60 1.59
C THR A 443 27.81 -1.03 0.27
N ILE A 444 27.57 -0.08 -0.64
CA ILE A 444 27.17 -0.33 -2.02
C ILE A 444 28.27 0.24 -2.90
N VAL A 445 28.85 -0.61 -3.74
CA VAL A 445 29.82 -0.21 -4.76
C VAL A 445 29.30 -0.65 -6.11
N ALA A 446 29.15 0.28 -7.06
CA ALA A 446 28.69 -0.01 -8.43
C ALA A 446 27.38 -0.85 -8.52
N ARG A 447 26.39 -0.52 -7.67
CA ARG A 447 25.10 -1.25 -7.51
C ARG A 447 25.24 -2.70 -7.01
N THR A 448 26.33 -2.99 -6.30
CA THR A 448 26.56 -4.25 -5.60
C THR A 448 26.66 -3.95 -4.11
N GLY A 449 25.76 -4.51 -3.31
CA GLY A 449 25.89 -4.50 -1.86
C GLY A 449 27.03 -5.41 -1.44
N VAL A 450 27.90 -4.93 -0.56
CA VAL A 450 29.04 -5.66 -0.01
C VAL A 450 28.97 -5.59 1.51
N ASP A 451 29.13 -6.72 2.18
CA ASP A 451 29.21 -6.84 3.63
C ASP A 451 30.48 -7.62 4.01
N ALA A 452 31.36 -7.01 4.79
CA ALA A 452 32.63 -7.59 5.21
C ALA A 452 32.69 -7.62 6.74
N ILE A 453 32.95 -8.80 7.32
CA ILE A 453 32.82 -9.06 8.75
C ILE A 453 34.05 -9.80 9.23
N VAL A 454 34.56 -9.44 10.40
CA VAL A 454 35.57 -10.19 11.15
C VAL A 454 35.02 -10.52 12.54
N ALA A 455 35.40 -11.66 13.08
CA ALA A 455 35.02 -12.07 14.43
C ALA A 455 36.17 -12.72 15.17
N TYR A 456 36.10 -12.61 16.51
CA TYR A 456 37.06 -13.20 17.43
C TYR A 456 36.34 -13.73 18.68
N ASP A 457 36.83 -14.81 19.27
CA ASP A 457 36.30 -15.36 20.53
C ASP A 457 37.36 -15.47 21.63
N THR A 458 36.89 -15.60 22.88
CA THR A 458 37.75 -15.66 24.07
C THR A 458 38.67 -16.88 24.13
N ARG A 459 38.52 -17.87 23.23
CA ARG A 459 39.38 -19.05 23.13
C ARG A 459 40.44 -18.91 22.03
N GLY A 460 40.54 -17.75 21.38
CA GLY A 460 41.50 -17.50 20.30
C GLY A 460 40.97 -17.84 18.91
N GLY A 461 39.69 -18.22 18.79
CA GLY A 461 39.03 -18.44 17.52
C GLY A 461 38.88 -17.13 16.75
N ARG A 462 39.10 -17.18 15.43
CA ARG A 462 38.91 -16.04 14.53
C ARG A 462 38.12 -16.45 13.29
N ALA A 463 37.35 -15.53 12.75
CA ALA A 463 36.61 -15.71 11.52
C ALA A 463 36.63 -14.45 10.66
N ALA A 464 36.53 -14.61 9.35
CA ALA A 464 36.33 -13.53 8.40
C ALA A 464 35.29 -13.96 7.37
N SER A 465 34.42 -13.04 6.97
CA SER A 465 33.39 -13.28 5.98
C SER A 465 33.26 -12.10 5.04
N LEU A 466 33.09 -12.38 3.75
CA LEU A 466 32.77 -11.41 2.72
C LEU A 466 31.50 -11.86 2.00
N LEU A 467 30.57 -10.94 1.81
CA LEU A 467 29.31 -11.16 1.11
C LEU A 467 29.12 -10.07 0.06
N ALA A 468 28.77 -10.46 -1.16
CA ALA A 468 28.42 -9.57 -2.25
C ALA A 468 27.06 -9.94 -2.83
N ALA A 469 26.19 -8.97 -3.07
CA ALA A 469 24.89 -9.15 -3.69
C ALA A 469 24.58 -8.05 -4.70
N THR A 470 24.10 -8.42 -5.89
CA THR A 470 23.73 -7.46 -6.94
C THR A 470 22.53 -7.96 -7.73
N ARG A 471 21.76 -7.02 -8.28
CA ARG A 471 20.68 -7.28 -9.23
C ARG A 471 20.76 -6.30 -10.39
N ARG A 472 20.78 -6.81 -11.61
CA ARG A 472 20.82 -6.04 -12.86
C ARG A 472 19.86 -6.66 -13.86
N GLY A 473 18.73 -6.01 -14.11
CA GLY A 473 17.67 -6.55 -14.98
C GLY A 473 17.13 -7.88 -14.44
N SER A 474 17.15 -8.92 -15.28
CA SER A 474 16.74 -10.28 -14.93
C SER A 474 17.83 -11.14 -14.28
N PHE A 475 19.04 -10.58 -14.11
CA PHE A 475 20.15 -11.25 -13.45
C PHE A 475 20.25 -10.82 -11.99
N ASP A 476 20.33 -11.80 -11.10
CA ASP A 476 20.65 -11.60 -9.69
C ASP A 476 21.79 -12.54 -9.26
N LEU A 477 22.64 -12.05 -8.37
CA LEU A 477 23.78 -12.78 -7.86
C LEU A 477 23.95 -12.46 -6.38
N ARG A 478 24.19 -13.50 -5.59
CA ARG A 478 24.73 -13.39 -4.25
C ARG A 478 25.85 -14.41 -4.06
N ALA A 479 26.99 -13.94 -3.61
CA ALA A 479 28.10 -14.79 -3.23
C ALA A 479 28.55 -14.44 -1.80
N SER A 480 28.84 -15.45 -1.00
CA SER A 480 29.49 -15.26 0.29
C SER A 480 30.59 -16.29 0.50
N HIS A 481 31.67 -15.85 1.12
CA HIS A 481 32.80 -16.68 1.46
C HIS A 481 33.22 -16.38 2.90
N SER A 482 33.52 -17.41 3.68
CA SER A 482 33.92 -17.28 5.07
C SER A 482 35.03 -18.25 5.40
N GLU A 483 36.01 -17.76 6.15
CA GLU A 483 37.19 -18.50 6.61
C GLU A 483 37.23 -18.45 8.14
N TYR A 484 37.58 -19.58 8.75
CA TYR A 484 37.60 -19.79 10.18
C TYR A 484 38.93 -20.41 10.60
N ALA A 485 39.47 -19.95 11.72
CA ALA A 485 40.72 -20.44 12.28
C ALA A 485 40.71 -20.39 13.81
N GLY A 486 41.66 -21.07 14.45
CA GLY A 486 41.76 -21.10 15.91
C GLY A 486 40.57 -21.78 16.60
N GLY A 487 39.82 -22.61 15.87
CA GLY A 487 38.66 -23.34 16.39
C GLY A 487 37.43 -22.46 16.67
N PHE A 488 37.26 -21.32 15.99
CA PHE A 488 36.03 -20.51 16.05
C PHE A 488 34.82 -21.35 15.63
N ILE A 489 33.71 -21.23 16.35
CA ILE A 489 32.48 -21.97 16.04
C ILE A 489 31.43 -20.99 15.53
N ASP A 490 30.95 -21.19 14.31
CA ASP A 490 29.87 -20.41 13.72
C ASP A 490 28.63 -21.27 13.50
N GLU A 491 27.60 -21.05 14.31
CA GLU A 491 26.32 -21.75 14.24
C GLU A 491 25.40 -21.21 13.13
N THR A 492 25.73 -20.05 12.56
CA THR A 492 24.88 -19.35 11.58
C THR A 492 25.00 -19.92 10.16
N ARG A 493 26.12 -20.59 9.83
CA ARG A 493 26.41 -21.13 8.48
C ARG A 493 26.27 -22.64 8.33
N GLY A 494 25.71 -23.30 9.34
CA GLY A 494 25.31 -24.69 9.24
C GLY A 494 25.25 -25.37 10.60
N PRO A 495 24.37 -26.37 10.76
CA PRO A 495 24.39 -27.19 11.96
C PRO A 495 25.74 -27.92 12.02
N ILE A 496 26.47 -27.80 13.13
CA ILE A 496 27.52 -28.76 13.43
C ILE A 496 26.81 -30.12 13.53
N GLY A 497 27.00 -30.95 12.51
CA GLY A 497 26.85 -32.38 12.73
C GLY A 497 27.95 -32.75 13.70
N PHE A 498 27.61 -33.26 14.88
CA PHE A 498 28.57 -33.78 15.88
C PHE A 498 29.65 -34.69 15.24
N ALA A 499 29.38 -35.26 14.06
CA ALA A 499 30.25 -36.09 13.24
C ALA A 499 31.33 -35.37 12.39
N LEU A 500 31.23 -34.06 12.08
CA LEU A 500 32.10 -33.38 11.11
C LEU A 500 33.10 -32.38 11.70
N GLY A 501 32.91 -31.95 12.96
CA GLY A 501 33.76 -30.94 13.59
C GLY A 501 33.38 -29.50 13.24
N ALA A 502 34.22 -28.53 13.62
CA ALA A 502 34.00 -27.11 13.33
C ALA A 502 34.26 -26.80 11.85
N ILE A 503 33.55 -25.81 11.32
CA ILE A 503 33.71 -25.37 9.93
C ILE A 503 35.02 -24.58 9.79
N ARG A 504 35.83 -24.90 8.77
CA ARG A 504 37.06 -24.17 8.40
C ARG A 504 36.79 -23.13 7.33
N ARG A 505 35.97 -23.50 6.36
CA ARG A 505 35.62 -22.66 5.21
C ARG A 505 34.18 -22.88 4.82
N SER A 506 33.50 -21.80 4.47
CA SER A 506 32.16 -21.84 3.88
C SER A 506 32.13 -20.98 2.64
N SER A 507 31.52 -21.45 1.56
CA SER A 507 31.31 -20.69 0.33
C SER A 507 29.90 -20.97 -0.17
N GLU A 508 29.15 -19.90 -0.43
CA GLU A 508 27.81 -19.97 -0.97
C GLU A 508 27.71 -19.06 -2.17
N LEU A 509 27.13 -19.57 -3.25
CA LEU A 509 26.88 -18.85 -4.49
C LEU A 509 25.44 -19.13 -4.90
N ARG A 510 24.64 -18.08 -5.01
CA ARG A 510 23.30 -18.12 -5.58
C ARG A 510 23.20 -17.17 -6.75
N MET A 511 22.67 -17.66 -7.86
CA MET A 511 22.53 -16.89 -9.09
C MET A 511 21.17 -17.15 -9.70
N GLY A 512 20.46 -16.09 -10.09
CA GLY A 512 19.23 -16.13 -10.85
C GLY A 512 19.42 -15.45 -12.20
N VAL A 513 18.86 -16.03 -13.25
CA VAL A 513 18.83 -15.41 -14.59
C VAL A 513 17.55 -15.78 -15.30
N ALA A 514 16.88 -14.82 -15.94
CA ALA A 514 15.83 -15.13 -16.89
C ALA A 514 16.43 -15.18 -18.31
N ALA A 515 16.62 -16.39 -18.82
CA ALA A 515 17.18 -16.61 -20.15
C ALA A 515 16.09 -16.43 -21.21
N PRO A 516 16.29 -15.59 -22.24
CA PRO A 516 15.37 -15.49 -23.35
C PRO A 516 15.39 -16.77 -24.19
N LEU A 517 14.21 -17.30 -24.49
CA LEU A 517 14.00 -18.41 -25.41
C LEU A 517 13.34 -17.91 -26.71
N PRO A 518 13.46 -18.68 -27.82
CA PRO A 518 12.74 -18.38 -29.05
C PRO A 518 11.24 -18.20 -28.82
N GLY A 519 10.61 -17.25 -29.50
CA GLY A 519 9.19 -16.93 -29.34
C GLY A 519 8.86 -15.99 -28.17
N GLY A 520 9.87 -15.32 -27.58
CA GLY A 520 9.67 -14.29 -26.55
C GLY A 520 9.41 -14.84 -25.14
N MET A 521 9.48 -16.16 -24.96
CA MET A 521 9.37 -16.79 -23.65
C MET A 521 10.63 -16.54 -22.81
N LEU A 522 10.47 -16.30 -21.51
CA LEU A 522 11.58 -16.17 -20.56
C LEU A 522 11.65 -17.43 -19.69
N LEU A 523 12.81 -18.08 -19.64
CA LEU A 523 13.06 -19.22 -18.78
C LEU A 523 13.83 -18.76 -17.52
N PRO A 524 13.18 -18.66 -16.36
CA PRO A 524 13.88 -18.41 -15.10
C PRO A 524 14.73 -19.63 -14.73
N LEU A 525 16.03 -19.41 -14.61
CA LEU A 525 17.02 -20.37 -14.14
C LEU A 525 17.57 -19.90 -12.79
N SER A 526 17.73 -20.83 -11.85
CA SER A 526 18.40 -20.55 -10.58
C SER A 526 19.47 -21.60 -10.29
N PHE A 527 20.62 -21.12 -9.84
CA PHE A 527 21.77 -21.91 -9.45
C PHE A 527 22.05 -21.64 -7.97
N ASP A 528 22.21 -22.69 -7.16
CA ASP A 528 22.56 -22.63 -5.73
C ASP A 528 23.70 -23.62 -5.49
N LEU A 529 24.86 -23.09 -5.10
CA LEU A 529 26.06 -23.84 -4.80
C LEU A 529 26.49 -23.52 -3.37
N ARG A 530 26.63 -24.54 -2.54
CA ARG A 530 27.12 -24.44 -1.16
C ARG A 530 28.25 -25.42 -0.97
N TYR A 531 29.37 -24.91 -0.50
CA TYR A 531 30.55 -25.67 -0.16
C TYR A 531 30.95 -25.36 1.28
N ALA A 532 31.16 -26.39 2.08
CA ALA A 532 31.67 -26.26 3.44
C ALA A 532 32.76 -27.29 3.70
N ASP A 533 33.86 -26.85 4.29
CA ASP A 533 34.98 -27.70 4.69
C ASP A 533 35.11 -27.68 6.21
N TYR A 534 35.43 -28.83 6.80
CA TYR A 534 35.39 -29.03 8.25
C TYR A 534 36.74 -29.53 8.80
N ASP A 535 36.94 -29.36 10.11
CA ASP A 535 38.20 -29.73 10.78
C ASP A 535 38.54 -31.24 10.71
N ALA A 536 37.53 -32.13 10.62
CA ALA A 536 37.69 -33.58 10.64
C ALA A 536 37.81 -34.23 9.25
N ASP A 537 38.46 -33.56 8.29
CA ASP A 537 38.62 -33.98 6.88
C ASP A 537 37.30 -34.28 6.13
N GLY A 538 36.19 -33.74 6.63
CA GLY A 538 34.89 -33.81 6.00
C GLY A 538 34.65 -32.59 5.12
N ALA A 539 34.09 -32.79 3.92
CA ALA A 539 33.60 -31.70 3.07
C ALA A 539 32.14 -31.93 2.71
N ARG A 540 31.40 -30.83 2.54
CA ARG A 540 30.01 -30.82 2.06
C ARG A 540 29.91 -29.95 0.82
N LEU A 541 29.27 -30.49 -0.21
CA LEU A 541 28.96 -29.81 -1.46
C LEU A 541 27.48 -30.06 -1.79
N ASP A 542 26.69 -29.00 -1.83
CA ASP A 542 25.34 -29.03 -2.38
C ASP A 542 25.33 -28.12 -3.62
N ALA A 543 25.00 -28.68 -4.79
CA ALA A 543 24.88 -27.94 -6.04
C ALA A 543 23.52 -28.22 -6.68
N ASN A 544 22.72 -27.17 -6.88
CA ASN A 544 21.36 -27.26 -7.39
C ASN A 544 21.17 -26.33 -8.58
N ILE A 545 20.53 -26.84 -9.62
CA ILE A 545 20.05 -26.07 -10.76
C ILE A 545 18.54 -26.27 -10.82
N ARG A 546 17.77 -25.18 -10.88
CA ARG A 546 16.31 -25.21 -10.98
C ARG A 546 15.84 -24.37 -12.15
N ALA A 547 14.84 -24.85 -12.86
CA ALA A 547 14.16 -24.13 -13.93
C ALA A 547 12.64 -24.28 -13.78
N GLY A 548 11.90 -23.22 -14.03
CA GLY A 548 10.43 -23.23 -14.05
C GLY A 548 9.92 -22.75 -15.40
N VAL A 549 9.04 -23.51 -16.05
CA VAL A 549 8.48 -23.16 -17.36
C VAL A 549 6.96 -23.33 -17.37
N THR A 550 6.26 -22.40 -18.01
CA THR A 550 4.83 -22.52 -18.27
C THR A 550 4.64 -23.02 -19.70
N LEU A 551 4.06 -24.20 -19.86
CA LEU A 551 3.79 -24.84 -21.15
C LEU A 551 2.28 -24.98 -21.33
N GLY A 552 1.68 -24.06 -22.07
CA GLY A 552 0.22 -23.96 -22.18
C GLY A 552 -0.41 -23.67 -20.83
N ARG A 553 -1.23 -24.59 -20.32
CA ARG A 553 -1.85 -24.50 -18.97
C ARG A 553 -0.99 -25.13 -17.88
N ALA A 554 0.03 -25.91 -18.23
CA ALA A 554 0.86 -26.63 -17.28
C ALA A 554 2.02 -25.76 -16.78
N TYR A 555 2.31 -25.82 -15.48
CA TYR A 555 3.52 -25.28 -14.89
C TYR A 555 4.47 -26.43 -14.56
N VAL A 556 5.68 -26.42 -15.12
CA VAL A 556 6.67 -27.49 -14.98
C VAL A 556 7.91 -26.95 -14.27
N ASN A 557 8.30 -27.61 -13.18
CA ASN A 557 9.53 -27.38 -12.45
C ASN A 557 10.53 -28.49 -12.75
N LEU A 558 11.78 -28.12 -13.01
CA LEU A 558 12.90 -29.03 -13.20
C LEU A 558 13.96 -28.75 -12.15
N LEU A 559 14.55 -29.81 -11.59
CA LEU A 559 15.65 -29.76 -10.64
C LEU A 559 16.75 -30.74 -11.07
N LEU A 560 17.98 -30.26 -11.10
CA LEU A 560 19.17 -31.11 -11.08
C LEU A 560 19.92 -30.80 -9.78
N SER A 561 20.20 -31.83 -8.99
CA SER A 561 20.85 -31.70 -7.68
C SER A 561 22.02 -32.66 -7.57
N ARG A 562 23.14 -32.16 -7.06
CA ARG A 562 24.28 -32.96 -6.61
C ARG A 562 24.54 -32.65 -5.14
N GLN A 563 24.54 -33.68 -4.32
CA GLN A 563 24.83 -33.60 -2.90
C GLN A 563 25.97 -34.53 -2.59
N ARG A 564 27.07 -33.98 -2.12
CA ARG A 564 28.21 -34.74 -1.62
C ARG A 564 28.48 -34.34 -0.18
N ARG A 565 28.59 -35.32 0.72
CA ARG A 565 28.95 -35.12 2.12
C ARG A 565 29.97 -36.18 2.50
N GLY A 566 31.13 -35.76 3.00
CA GLY A 566 32.14 -36.63 3.62
C GLY A 566 31.90 -36.80 5.12
N GLY A 567 32.76 -37.57 5.80
CA GLY A 567 32.70 -37.87 7.23
C GLY A 567 32.17 -39.27 7.55
N LEU A 568 31.60 -39.47 8.75
CA LEU A 568 31.14 -40.78 9.26
C LEU A 568 30.08 -41.46 8.38
N VAL A 569 29.24 -40.68 7.69
CA VAL A 569 28.29 -41.16 6.68
C VAL A 569 28.53 -40.41 5.40
N ALA A 570 29.21 -41.07 4.45
CA ALA A 570 29.45 -40.50 3.14
C ALA A 570 28.16 -40.56 2.30
N ILE A 571 27.83 -39.44 1.66
CA ILE A 571 26.71 -39.33 0.71
C ILE A 571 27.29 -38.78 -0.59
N ASP A 572 27.04 -39.43 -1.73
CA ASP A 572 27.27 -38.86 -3.07
C ASP A 572 26.04 -39.15 -3.94
N ARG A 573 25.12 -38.19 -3.95
CA ARG A 573 23.78 -38.34 -4.52
C ARG A 573 23.54 -37.29 -5.59
N ASN A 574 23.36 -37.76 -6.81
CA ASN A 574 22.93 -36.97 -7.95
C ASN A 574 21.48 -37.31 -8.27
N VAL A 575 20.64 -36.29 -8.44
CA VAL A 575 19.21 -36.46 -8.68
C VAL A 575 18.73 -35.49 -9.74
N ALA A 576 17.92 -35.99 -10.67
CA ALA A 576 17.10 -35.17 -11.56
C ALA A 576 15.63 -35.30 -11.14
N ALA A 577 14.91 -34.19 -11.03
CA ALA A 577 13.48 -34.21 -10.76
C ALA A 577 12.71 -33.31 -11.73
N ALA A 578 11.51 -33.74 -12.06
CA ALA A 578 10.54 -32.99 -12.84
C ALA A 578 9.19 -33.04 -12.13
N GLU A 579 8.58 -31.89 -11.91
CA GLU A 579 7.26 -31.76 -11.31
C GLU A 579 6.38 -30.90 -12.21
N ALA A 580 5.11 -31.27 -12.36
CA ALA A 580 4.15 -30.54 -13.16
C ALA A 580 2.86 -30.30 -12.39
N ILE A 581 2.30 -29.10 -12.53
CA ILE A 581 1.00 -28.70 -12.01
C ILE A 581 0.14 -28.31 -13.22
N VAL A 582 -0.99 -28.99 -13.40
CA VAL A 582 -1.87 -28.83 -14.56
C VAL A 582 -3.29 -28.52 -14.07
N PRO A 583 -3.81 -27.30 -14.26
CA PRO A 583 -5.19 -26.97 -14.00
C PRO A 583 -6.06 -27.55 -15.13
N LEU A 584 -6.69 -28.69 -14.87
CA LEU A 584 -7.57 -29.36 -15.83
C LEU A 584 -8.88 -28.55 -16.01
N ALA A 585 -9.43 -28.05 -14.90
CA ALA A 585 -10.62 -27.20 -14.86
C ALA A 585 -10.47 -26.13 -13.75
N ALA A 586 -11.37 -25.14 -13.70
CA ALA A 586 -11.33 -24.09 -12.67
C ALA A 586 -11.33 -24.63 -11.23
N ALA A 587 -11.98 -25.78 -11.03
CA ALA A 587 -12.08 -26.45 -9.74
C ALA A 587 -11.26 -27.74 -9.65
N VAL A 588 -10.42 -28.09 -10.63
CA VAL A 588 -9.64 -29.35 -10.66
C VAL A 588 -8.20 -29.08 -11.07
N THR A 589 -7.25 -29.48 -10.23
CA THR A 589 -5.81 -29.43 -10.55
C THR A 589 -5.20 -30.80 -10.41
N LEU A 590 -4.32 -31.14 -11.34
CA LEU A 590 -3.50 -32.34 -11.32
C LEU A 590 -2.06 -31.94 -11.00
N ARG A 591 -1.40 -32.71 -10.14
CA ARG A 591 0.01 -32.57 -9.81
C ARG A 591 0.69 -33.91 -10.06
N THR A 592 1.85 -33.86 -10.70
CA THR A 592 2.66 -35.05 -10.95
C THR A 592 4.12 -34.72 -10.68
N GLY A 593 4.88 -35.69 -10.19
CA GLY A 593 6.32 -35.51 -10.05
C GLY A 593 7.08 -36.80 -10.18
N LEU A 594 8.29 -36.71 -10.72
CA LEU A 594 9.24 -37.79 -10.86
C LEU A 594 10.61 -37.31 -10.36
N THR A 595 11.24 -38.09 -9.50
CA THR A 595 12.59 -37.88 -8.99
C THR A 595 13.40 -39.12 -9.31
N TYR A 596 14.48 -38.94 -10.07
CA TYR A 596 15.33 -40.00 -10.57
C TYR A 596 16.74 -39.84 -10.02
N ARG A 597 17.26 -40.88 -9.39
CA ARG A 597 18.63 -40.94 -8.86
C ARG A 597 19.60 -41.35 -9.97
N LEU A 598 20.68 -40.60 -10.12
CA LEU A 598 21.67 -40.76 -11.19
C LEU A 598 22.95 -41.48 -10.73
N THR A 599 23.26 -41.50 -9.43
CA THR A 599 24.42 -42.19 -8.85
C THR A 599 24.01 -43.20 -7.79
N ASP A 600 24.86 -44.21 -7.56
CA ASP A 600 24.71 -45.25 -6.52
C ASP A 600 23.33 -45.96 -6.56
N GLY A 601 23.14 -46.80 -7.58
CA GLY A 601 21.86 -47.45 -7.87
C GLY A 601 20.87 -46.52 -8.57
N ALA A 602 21.07 -46.32 -9.88
CA ALA A 602 20.21 -45.46 -10.69
C ALA A 602 18.78 -46.01 -10.76
N GLY A 603 17.79 -45.13 -10.59
CA GLY A 603 16.40 -45.55 -10.55
C GLY A 603 15.45 -44.45 -10.13
N VAL A 604 14.15 -44.75 -10.20
CA VAL A 604 13.10 -43.84 -9.74
C VAL A 604 13.10 -43.83 -8.22
N GLU A 605 13.50 -42.71 -7.63
CA GLU A 605 13.49 -42.51 -6.18
C GLU A 605 12.11 -42.08 -5.68
N ARG A 606 11.40 -41.26 -6.46
CA ARG A 606 10.04 -40.83 -6.15
C ARG A 606 9.24 -40.68 -7.42
N ALA A 607 8.00 -41.17 -7.41
CA ALA A 607 7.00 -40.81 -8.41
C ALA A 607 5.70 -40.49 -7.67
N PHE A 608 4.98 -39.43 -8.05
CA PHE A 608 3.67 -39.16 -7.48
C PHE A 608 2.71 -38.58 -8.51
N ILE A 609 1.43 -38.86 -8.27
CA ILE A 609 0.30 -38.23 -8.94
C ILE A 609 -0.72 -37.86 -7.88
N ALA A 610 -1.21 -36.63 -7.90
CA ALA A 610 -2.23 -36.15 -6.99
C ALA A 610 -3.21 -35.25 -7.72
N SER A 611 -4.49 -35.36 -7.40
CA SER A 611 -5.52 -34.45 -7.91
C SER A 611 -6.21 -33.76 -6.75
N GLN A 612 -6.35 -32.44 -6.87
CA GLN A 612 -7.19 -31.64 -5.99
C GLN A 612 -8.44 -31.22 -6.76
N PHE A 613 -9.60 -31.30 -6.12
CA PHE A 613 -10.82 -30.74 -6.68
C PHE A 613 -11.73 -30.13 -5.62
N ARG A 614 -12.48 -29.10 -6.02
CA ARG A 614 -13.39 -28.36 -5.15
C ARG A 614 -14.82 -28.48 -5.65
N ASN A 615 -15.76 -28.74 -4.76
CA ASN A 615 -17.19 -28.71 -5.06
C ASN A 615 -17.99 -28.16 -3.88
N ARG A 616 -19.32 -28.20 -3.94
CA ARG A 616 -20.22 -27.73 -2.87
C ARG A 616 -20.05 -28.47 -1.53
N PHE A 617 -19.47 -29.67 -1.56
CA PHE A 617 -19.20 -30.51 -0.39
C PHE A 617 -17.79 -30.30 0.17
N GLY A 618 -17.01 -29.37 -0.36
CA GLY A 618 -15.69 -29.00 0.17
C GLY A 618 -14.55 -29.20 -0.81
N GLU A 619 -13.35 -29.29 -0.27
CA GLU A 619 -12.11 -29.51 -0.98
C GLU A 619 -11.67 -30.96 -0.79
N PHE A 620 -11.29 -31.63 -1.88
CA PHE A 620 -10.86 -33.01 -1.89
C PHE A 620 -9.44 -33.09 -2.49
N GLN A 621 -8.60 -33.94 -1.93
CA GLN A 621 -7.34 -34.34 -2.54
C GLN A 621 -7.23 -35.87 -2.53
N ILE A 622 -6.80 -36.43 -3.66
CA ILE A 622 -6.47 -37.85 -3.79
C ILE A 622 -5.07 -37.95 -4.38
N GLY A 623 -4.21 -38.73 -3.75
CA GLY A 623 -2.82 -38.91 -4.13
C GLY A 623 -2.41 -40.38 -4.20
N ALA A 624 -1.47 -40.68 -5.08
CA ALA A 624 -0.70 -41.90 -5.06
C ALA A 624 0.77 -41.55 -5.27
N SER A 625 1.64 -42.11 -4.43
CA SER A 625 3.07 -41.86 -4.47
C SER A 625 3.86 -43.14 -4.25
N ARG A 626 4.95 -43.30 -4.98
CA ARG A 626 5.93 -44.37 -4.82
C ARG A 626 7.25 -43.76 -4.40
N TYR A 627 7.87 -44.33 -3.38
CA TYR A 627 9.19 -43.96 -2.90
C TYR A 627 10.11 -45.18 -2.96
N ASP A 628 11.37 -44.97 -3.31
CA ASP A 628 12.40 -45.99 -3.27
C ASP A 628 13.64 -45.41 -2.57
N ARG A 629 13.77 -45.70 -1.28
CA ARG A 629 14.91 -45.31 -0.43
C ARG A 629 15.65 -46.55 0.08
N GLY A 630 15.78 -47.57 -0.77
CA GLY A 630 16.34 -48.89 -0.43
C GLY A 630 15.27 -49.97 -0.29
N VAL A 631 14.04 -49.58 0.08
CA VAL A 631 12.83 -50.42 -0.02
C VAL A 631 11.76 -49.61 -0.74
N ALA A 632 11.13 -50.21 -1.75
CA ALA A 632 10.07 -49.55 -2.50
C ALA A 632 8.75 -49.58 -1.71
N SER A 633 8.19 -48.42 -1.39
CA SER A 633 6.87 -48.27 -0.78
C SER A 633 5.93 -47.50 -1.70
N THR A 634 4.66 -47.88 -1.70
CA THR A 634 3.62 -47.17 -2.46
C THR A 634 2.52 -46.75 -1.50
N LEU A 635 2.28 -45.44 -1.41
CA LEU A 635 1.29 -44.81 -0.56
C LEU A 635 0.14 -44.28 -1.41
N VAL A 636 -1.09 -44.57 -1.01
CA VAL A 636 -2.31 -43.93 -1.53
C VAL A 636 -2.91 -43.11 -0.41
N ASP A 637 -3.29 -41.86 -0.70
CA ASP A 637 -3.81 -40.91 0.29
C ASP A 637 -5.08 -40.20 -0.21
N PHE A 638 -5.91 -39.82 0.76
CA PHE A 638 -7.14 -39.07 0.57
C PHE A 638 -7.31 -38.04 1.68
N SER A 639 -7.71 -36.82 1.32
CA SER A 639 -8.34 -35.87 2.24
C SER A 639 -9.61 -35.27 1.69
N HIS A 640 -10.45 -34.89 2.65
CA HIS A 640 -11.64 -34.09 2.47
C HIS A 640 -11.66 -33.01 3.54
N ARG A 641 -11.79 -31.75 3.11
CA ARG A 641 -11.98 -30.60 3.99
C ARG A 641 -13.33 -29.97 3.70
N TYR A 642 -14.21 -29.98 4.69
CA TYR A 642 -15.52 -29.38 4.64
C TYR A 642 -15.62 -28.20 5.60
N ARG A 643 -16.16 -27.09 5.13
CA ARG A 643 -16.35 -25.89 5.94
C ARG A 643 -17.81 -25.66 6.22
N ILE A 644 -18.16 -25.56 7.50
CA ILE A 644 -19.53 -25.28 7.94
C ILE A 644 -19.51 -24.21 9.03
N ALA A 645 -20.22 -23.10 8.78
CA ALA A 645 -20.40 -22.00 9.73
C ALA A 645 -19.10 -21.44 10.38
N GLY A 646 -17.95 -21.54 9.71
CA GLY A 646 -16.65 -21.09 10.24
C GLY A 646 -15.82 -22.18 10.93
N VAL A 647 -16.32 -23.42 10.99
CA VAL A 647 -15.54 -24.61 11.41
C VAL A 647 -15.00 -25.32 10.18
N ASP A 648 -13.70 -25.63 10.20
CA ASP A 648 -13.05 -26.51 9.24
C ASP A 648 -13.04 -27.94 9.80
N ILE A 649 -13.68 -28.86 9.07
CA ILE A 649 -13.71 -30.29 9.36
C ILE A 649 -12.86 -30.98 8.32
N THR A 650 -11.82 -31.66 8.77
CA THR A 650 -10.83 -32.29 7.92
C THR A 650 -10.81 -33.79 8.19
N SER A 651 -11.18 -34.59 7.20
CA SER A 651 -11.20 -36.04 7.25
C SER A 651 -10.21 -36.62 6.24
N SER A 652 -9.61 -37.75 6.56
CA SER A 652 -8.55 -38.27 5.73
C SER A 652 -8.11 -39.69 6.04
N GLY A 653 -7.40 -40.28 5.08
CA GLY A 653 -6.74 -41.55 5.29
C GLY A 653 -5.64 -41.82 4.27
N GLY A 654 -4.82 -42.81 4.56
CA GLY A 654 -3.84 -43.31 3.62
C GLY A 654 -3.46 -44.74 3.92
N MET A 655 -2.95 -45.41 2.89
CA MET A 655 -2.56 -46.82 2.96
C MET A 655 -1.24 -47.05 2.21
N GLU A 656 -0.32 -47.73 2.87
CA GLU A 656 0.87 -48.28 2.24
C GLU A 656 0.53 -49.66 1.65
N LEU A 657 0.62 -49.80 0.33
CA LEU A 657 0.20 -51.01 -0.38
C LEU A 657 1.14 -52.20 -0.13
N GLY A 658 2.42 -51.96 0.20
CA GLY A 658 3.42 -53.00 0.42
C GLY A 658 3.26 -53.72 1.77
N SER A 659 3.22 -52.95 2.86
CA SER A 659 3.02 -53.48 4.21
C SER A 659 1.53 -53.72 4.56
N GLY A 660 0.63 -53.04 3.84
CA GLY A 660 -0.79 -52.95 4.18
C GLY A 660 -1.04 -52.06 5.41
N ASP A 661 -0.08 -51.24 5.82
CA ASP A 661 -0.27 -50.28 6.89
C ASP A 661 -1.23 -49.19 6.45
N TRP A 662 -2.12 -48.77 7.34
CA TRP A 662 -3.10 -47.74 7.05
C TRP A 662 -3.17 -46.74 8.19
N ARG A 663 -3.61 -45.53 7.86
CA ARG A 663 -3.86 -44.44 8.80
C ARG A 663 -5.16 -43.74 8.42
N ALA A 664 -5.91 -43.30 9.41
CA ALA A 664 -7.09 -42.46 9.24
C ALA A 664 -7.06 -41.35 10.29
N SER A 665 -7.54 -40.16 9.93
CA SER A 665 -7.68 -39.08 10.90
C SER A 665 -8.89 -38.19 10.65
N LEU A 666 -9.35 -37.58 11.73
CA LEU A 666 -10.37 -36.55 11.75
C LEU A 666 -9.83 -35.37 12.55
N GLN A 667 -9.95 -34.17 12.02
CA GLN A 667 -9.53 -32.93 12.67
C GLN A 667 -10.63 -31.88 12.55
N LEU A 668 -10.82 -31.13 13.62
CA LEU A 668 -11.70 -29.97 13.71
C LEU A 668 -10.84 -28.75 14.03
N SER A 669 -11.01 -27.67 13.29
CA SER A 669 -10.33 -26.41 13.59
C SER A 669 -11.24 -25.20 13.37
N PHE A 670 -11.10 -24.21 14.25
CA PHE A 670 -11.85 -22.96 14.20
C PHE A 670 -11.16 -21.87 15.04
N VAL A 671 -11.53 -20.63 14.79
CA VAL A 671 -11.08 -19.46 15.55
C VAL A 671 -12.30 -18.79 16.16
N LEU A 672 -12.22 -18.52 17.46
CA LEU A 672 -13.14 -17.68 18.20
C LEU A 672 -12.47 -16.34 18.46
N ALA A 673 -12.97 -15.29 17.82
CA ALA A 673 -12.38 -13.96 17.94
C ALA A 673 -13.45 -12.93 18.34
N PRO A 674 -13.10 -11.88 19.11
CA PRO A 674 -14.04 -10.83 19.46
C PRO A 674 -14.69 -10.19 18.22
N GLY A 675 -15.98 -9.87 18.30
CA GLY A 675 -16.75 -9.28 17.19
C GLY A 675 -16.45 -7.80 16.93
N GLY A 676 -15.60 -7.17 17.75
CA GLY A 676 -15.24 -5.76 17.65
C GLY A 676 -16.41 -4.85 18.02
N THR A 677 -16.91 -4.07 17.06
CA THR A 677 -17.93 -3.03 17.26
C THR A 677 -19.31 -3.58 17.65
N ARG A 678 -19.65 -4.81 17.24
CA ARG A 678 -20.92 -5.49 17.60
C ARG A 678 -20.87 -6.27 18.92
N GLY A 679 -19.73 -6.28 19.61
CA GLY A 679 -19.53 -7.12 20.80
C GLY A 679 -19.57 -8.63 20.50
N GLY A 680 -19.53 -9.45 21.55
CA GLY A 680 -19.58 -10.92 21.46
C GLY A 680 -18.36 -11.57 20.81
N TYR A 681 -18.45 -12.88 20.57
CA TYR A 681 -17.47 -13.68 19.83
C TYR A 681 -18.03 -14.08 18.47
N ARG A 682 -17.14 -14.16 17.49
CA ARG A 682 -17.42 -14.68 16.16
C ARG A 682 -16.54 -15.88 15.88
N LEU A 683 -17.16 -16.88 15.27
CA LEU A 683 -16.50 -18.05 14.74
C LEU A 683 -15.97 -17.73 13.34
N SER A 684 -14.71 -18.05 13.06
CA SER A 684 -14.12 -17.97 11.74
C SER A 684 -13.20 -19.16 11.49
N SER A 685 -12.89 -19.41 10.21
CA SER A 685 -12.05 -20.55 9.82
C SER A 685 -10.60 -20.38 10.26
N ALA A 686 -9.95 -21.47 10.65
CA ALA A 686 -8.56 -21.45 11.12
C ALA A 686 -7.52 -21.12 10.03
N ASN A 687 -7.94 -21.04 8.77
CA ASN A 687 -7.06 -20.60 7.67
C ASN A 687 -6.52 -19.17 7.85
N GLY A 688 -7.23 -18.32 8.61
CA GLY A 688 -6.70 -17.07 9.13
C GLY A 688 -6.04 -17.35 10.47
N ALA A 689 -4.71 -17.32 10.52
CA ALA A 689 -3.96 -17.34 11.78
C ALA A 689 -4.51 -16.30 12.77
N ILE A 690 -4.07 -16.32 14.03
CA ILE A 690 -4.40 -15.30 15.04
C ILE A 690 -3.73 -13.94 14.71
N GLY A 691 -3.73 -13.52 13.44
CA GLY A 691 -3.33 -12.20 13.01
C GLY A 691 -4.31 -11.13 13.47
N GLY A 692 -3.93 -9.88 13.28
CA GLY A 692 -4.79 -8.74 13.57
C GLY A 692 -6.00 -8.70 12.63
N ARG A 693 -7.12 -8.24 13.18
CA ARG A 693 -8.41 -8.09 12.50
C ARG A 693 -8.90 -6.66 12.62
N GLY A 694 -9.66 -6.21 11.64
CA GLY A 694 -10.35 -4.91 11.65
C GLY A 694 -11.86 -5.13 11.65
N ALA A 695 -12.55 -4.62 12.67
CA ALA A 695 -14.02 -4.55 12.68
C ALA A 695 -14.45 -3.20 12.11
N ILE A 696 -14.82 -3.20 10.84
CA ILE A 696 -15.26 -2.01 10.11
C ILE A 696 -16.70 -1.71 10.50
N ASP A 697 -16.95 -0.44 10.82
CA ASP A 697 -18.25 0.13 11.11
C ASP A 697 -18.36 1.43 10.32
N ALA A 698 -19.04 1.36 9.19
CA ALA A 698 -19.22 2.42 8.22
C ALA A 698 -20.64 3.00 8.33
N PHE A 699 -20.75 4.30 8.55
CA PHE A 699 -22.04 4.92 8.84
C PHE A 699 -22.10 6.37 8.36
N ILE A 700 -23.33 6.85 8.21
CA ILE A 700 -23.63 8.26 8.00
C ILE A 700 -23.65 8.96 9.33
N ASP A 701 -22.62 9.76 9.55
CA ASP A 701 -22.43 10.65 10.67
C ASP A 701 -23.15 11.97 10.39
N ALA A 702 -24.45 12.00 10.69
CA ALA A 702 -25.30 13.15 10.40
C ALA A 702 -25.03 14.35 11.31
N ASN A 703 -24.44 14.12 12.48
CA ASN A 703 -24.15 15.16 13.47
C ASN A 703 -22.67 15.61 13.47
N GLY A 704 -21.80 14.91 12.73
CA GLY A 704 -20.39 15.24 12.55
C GLY A 704 -19.48 14.92 13.73
N ASP A 705 -19.91 14.08 14.69
CA ASP A 705 -19.17 13.79 15.91
C ASP A 705 -18.15 12.64 15.80
N GLY A 706 -18.15 11.94 14.65
CA GLY A 706 -17.27 10.82 14.31
C GLY A 706 -17.57 9.52 15.08
N ARG A 707 -18.67 9.43 15.82
CA ARG A 707 -19.05 8.28 16.64
C ARG A 707 -20.38 7.70 16.17
N ARG A 708 -20.43 6.38 16.02
CA ARG A 708 -21.68 5.67 15.72
C ARG A 708 -22.68 5.85 16.86
N GLN A 709 -23.86 6.38 16.55
CA GLN A 709 -25.00 6.56 17.47
C GLN A 709 -26.25 5.81 16.99
N ASP A 710 -27.21 5.62 17.90
CA ASP A 710 -28.50 5.00 17.60
C ASP A 710 -29.32 5.90 16.67
N GLY A 711 -29.76 5.34 15.53
CA GLY A 711 -30.47 6.06 14.48
C GLY A 711 -29.62 6.42 13.26
N GLU A 712 -28.28 6.33 13.37
CA GLU A 712 -27.40 6.55 12.23
C GLU A 712 -27.39 5.36 11.27
N VAL A 713 -27.55 5.67 9.98
CA VAL A 713 -27.68 4.69 8.91
C VAL A 713 -26.32 4.08 8.58
N GLY A 714 -26.27 2.76 8.45
CA GLY A 714 -25.07 2.06 8.00
C GLY A 714 -24.87 2.19 6.50
N VAL A 715 -23.62 2.27 6.05
CA VAL A 715 -23.31 2.32 4.62
C VAL A 715 -23.08 0.90 4.10
N SER A 716 -24.02 0.38 3.31
CA SER A 716 -23.95 -0.92 2.65
C SER A 716 -22.99 -0.91 1.47
N SER A 717 -22.46 -2.09 1.14
CA SER A 717 -21.70 -2.32 -0.10
C SER A 717 -20.39 -1.51 -0.22
N LEU A 718 -19.90 -0.92 0.87
CA LEU A 718 -18.61 -0.24 0.92
C LEU A 718 -17.50 -1.27 0.81
N ARG A 719 -16.62 -1.14 -0.20
CA ARG A 719 -15.51 -2.07 -0.41
C ARG A 719 -14.27 -1.54 0.29
N VAL A 720 -13.65 -2.39 1.10
CA VAL A 720 -12.38 -2.08 1.78
C VAL A 720 -11.33 -3.08 1.31
N HIS A 721 -10.31 -2.58 0.63
CA HIS A 721 -9.18 -3.35 0.16
C HIS A 721 -8.15 -3.46 1.28
N THR A 722 -7.84 -4.68 1.69
CA THR A 722 -6.91 -4.98 2.77
C THR A 722 -5.82 -5.95 2.30
N PRO A 723 -4.72 -6.12 3.05
CA PRO A 723 -3.73 -7.16 2.75
C PRO A 723 -4.33 -8.58 2.67
N GLY A 724 -5.39 -8.85 3.45
CA GLY A 724 -6.10 -10.13 3.46
C GLY A 724 -7.15 -10.30 2.36
N GLY A 725 -7.35 -9.30 1.50
CA GLY A 725 -8.35 -9.29 0.43
C GLY A 725 -9.37 -8.15 0.55
N ILE A 726 -10.40 -8.20 -0.28
CA ILE A 726 -11.47 -7.19 -0.32
C ILE A 726 -12.61 -7.66 0.59
N VAL A 727 -13.03 -6.78 1.50
CA VAL A 727 -14.22 -6.99 2.33
C VAL A 727 -15.29 -5.96 1.99
N THR A 728 -16.55 -6.34 2.13
CA THR A 728 -17.70 -5.50 1.78
C THR A 728 -18.61 -5.38 3.00
N THR A 729 -19.09 -4.16 3.29
CA THR A 729 -19.99 -3.91 4.42
C THR A 729 -21.39 -4.47 4.17
N ASP A 730 -22.00 -5.00 5.22
CA ASP A 730 -23.40 -5.44 5.22
C ASP A 730 -24.38 -4.24 5.24
N ALA A 731 -25.68 -4.53 5.22
CA ALA A 731 -26.74 -3.52 5.23
C ALA A 731 -26.70 -2.57 6.44
N ALA A 732 -26.06 -2.96 7.53
CA ALA A 732 -25.91 -2.12 8.72
C ALA A 732 -24.54 -1.41 8.77
N GLY A 733 -23.73 -1.54 7.71
CA GLY A 733 -22.43 -0.89 7.57
C GLY A 733 -21.25 -1.66 8.14
N TYR A 734 -21.43 -2.94 8.48
CA TYR A 734 -20.40 -3.71 9.18
C TYR A 734 -19.66 -4.68 8.27
N ALA A 735 -18.34 -4.78 8.44
CA ALA A 735 -17.51 -5.83 7.86
C ALA A 735 -16.39 -6.24 8.83
N ILE A 736 -15.86 -7.45 8.67
CA ILE A 736 -14.63 -7.86 9.37
C ILE A 736 -13.55 -8.13 8.34
N ALA A 737 -12.48 -7.34 8.41
CA ALA A 737 -11.23 -7.60 7.72
C ALA A 737 -10.39 -8.58 8.54
N GLU A 738 -10.09 -9.74 7.96
CA GLU A 738 -9.22 -10.75 8.55
C GLU A 738 -7.84 -10.72 7.90
N ALA A 739 -6.86 -11.39 8.53
CA ALA A 739 -5.50 -11.52 8.00
C ALA A 739 -4.80 -10.18 7.67
N LEU A 740 -4.93 -9.18 8.55
CA LEU A 740 -4.24 -7.89 8.36
C LEU A 740 -2.73 -7.95 8.60
N GLY A 741 -2.21 -9.07 9.14
CA GLY A 741 -0.83 -9.22 9.59
C GLY A 741 -0.71 -9.08 11.12
N ASP A 742 0.50 -8.98 11.65
CA ASP A 742 0.74 -8.98 13.11
C ASP A 742 1.73 -7.92 13.63
N SER A 743 2.40 -7.21 12.73
CA SER A 743 3.53 -6.34 13.09
C SER A 743 3.80 -5.25 12.05
N SER A 744 3.63 -5.54 10.75
CA SER A 744 3.80 -4.55 9.69
C SER A 744 2.55 -3.67 9.53
N PRO A 745 2.69 -2.34 9.33
CA PRO A 745 1.55 -1.46 9.08
C PRO A 745 0.69 -1.94 7.90
N ALA A 746 -0.60 -2.12 8.13
CA ALA A 746 -1.59 -2.49 7.14
C ALA A 746 -2.27 -1.23 6.59
N ARG A 747 -2.29 -1.11 5.26
CA ARG A 747 -3.04 -0.07 4.54
C ARG A 747 -4.40 -0.63 4.12
N LEU A 748 -5.47 0.07 4.48
CA LEU A 748 -6.84 -0.23 4.06
C LEU A 748 -7.30 0.85 3.10
N ARG A 749 -7.49 0.53 1.83
CA ARG A 749 -8.02 1.48 0.84
C ARG A 749 -9.54 1.35 0.79
N ILE A 750 -10.25 2.46 0.90
CA ILE A 750 -11.71 2.49 0.91
C ILE A 750 -12.21 2.84 -0.50
N ASP A 751 -13.27 2.19 -0.92
CA ASP A 751 -13.89 2.37 -2.23
C ASP A 751 -15.41 2.38 -2.08
N ALA A 752 -16.00 3.56 -2.27
CA ALA A 752 -17.43 3.82 -2.13
C ALA A 752 -18.20 3.73 -3.47
N SER A 753 -17.54 3.38 -4.58
CA SER A 753 -18.14 3.39 -5.92
C SER A 753 -19.29 2.39 -6.13
N GLN A 754 -19.40 1.37 -5.27
CA GLN A 754 -20.42 0.32 -5.32
C GLN A 754 -21.46 0.45 -4.20
N THR A 755 -21.43 1.56 -3.46
CA THR A 755 -22.40 1.81 -2.39
C THR A 755 -23.74 2.23 -2.98
N ASP A 756 -24.83 1.90 -2.28
CA ASP A 756 -26.19 2.28 -2.70
C ASP A 756 -26.52 3.75 -2.39
N GLN A 757 -25.62 4.47 -1.70
CA GLN A 757 -25.82 5.84 -1.26
C GLN A 757 -25.20 6.82 -2.27
N LEU A 758 -26.05 7.60 -2.94
CA LEU A 758 -25.60 8.69 -3.80
C LEU A 758 -25.11 9.87 -2.94
N TYR A 759 -24.19 10.65 -3.51
CA TYR A 759 -23.63 11.85 -2.89
C TYR A 759 -22.96 11.61 -1.53
N LEU A 760 -22.15 10.56 -1.41
CA LEU A 760 -21.30 10.33 -0.24
C LEU A 760 -20.09 11.28 -0.22
N GLY A 761 -19.91 11.97 0.89
CA GLY A 761 -18.75 12.80 1.21
C GLY A 761 -17.93 12.22 2.36
N GLY A 762 -16.71 12.75 2.53
CA GLY A 762 -15.85 12.39 3.67
C GLY A 762 -15.27 10.97 3.64
N VAL A 763 -15.31 10.29 2.48
CA VAL A 763 -14.72 8.95 2.32
C VAL A 763 -13.19 9.07 2.38
N PRO A 764 -12.50 8.42 3.34
CA PRO A 764 -11.03 8.46 3.41
C PRO A 764 -10.43 7.64 2.26
N ASP A 765 -9.39 8.14 1.58
CA ASP A 765 -8.68 7.37 0.55
C ASP A 765 -8.07 6.07 1.10
N ALA A 766 -7.42 6.18 2.27
CA ALA A 766 -6.82 5.05 2.96
C ALA A 766 -6.75 5.25 4.47
N LEU A 767 -6.81 4.13 5.20
CA LEU A 767 -6.52 4.05 6.61
C LEU A 767 -5.23 3.25 6.83
N MET A 768 -4.45 3.63 7.83
CA MET A 768 -3.25 2.89 8.24
C MET A 768 -3.43 2.38 9.66
N LEU A 769 -3.19 1.09 9.90
CA LEU A 769 -3.20 0.53 11.24
C LEU A 769 -2.03 -0.44 11.42
N THR A 770 -1.47 -0.52 12.62
CA THR A 770 -0.49 -1.56 12.96
C THR A 770 -1.23 -2.72 13.61
N PRO A 771 -1.49 -3.82 12.87
CA PRO A 771 -2.27 -4.94 13.37
C PRO A 771 -1.47 -5.68 14.44
N ARG A 772 -2.18 -6.26 15.42
CA ARG A 772 -1.59 -7.02 16.52
C ARG A 772 -2.28 -8.37 16.62
N GLN A 773 -1.55 -9.43 16.93
CA GLN A 773 -2.11 -10.78 17.02
C GLN A 773 -3.27 -10.84 18.03
N GLY A 774 -4.39 -11.45 17.62
CA GLY A 774 -5.59 -11.63 18.45
C GLY A 774 -6.40 -10.37 18.74
N ARG A 775 -5.99 -9.21 18.23
CA ARG A 775 -6.75 -7.96 18.36
C ARG A 775 -7.70 -7.78 17.20
N THR A 776 -8.94 -7.45 17.54
CA THR A 776 -9.94 -6.95 16.57
C THR A 776 -10.10 -5.45 16.81
N VAL A 777 -9.45 -4.65 15.96
CA VAL A 777 -9.42 -3.19 16.05
C VAL A 777 -10.73 -2.63 15.51
N PRO A 778 -11.49 -1.82 16.27
CA PRO A 778 -12.67 -1.15 15.74
C PRO A 778 -12.23 -0.03 14.78
N ILE A 779 -12.70 -0.09 13.53
CA ILE A 779 -12.40 0.87 12.47
C ILE A 779 -13.71 1.57 12.13
N ARG A 780 -13.88 2.78 12.67
CA ARG A 780 -15.06 3.62 12.41
C ARG A 780 -14.81 4.49 11.21
N ILE A 781 -15.66 4.36 10.20
CA ILE A 781 -15.64 5.15 8.98
C ILE A 781 -16.90 6.01 9.00
N ALA A 782 -16.78 7.18 9.61
CA ALA A 782 -17.80 8.23 9.57
C ALA A 782 -17.76 8.87 8.19
N MET A 783 -18.88 8.83 7.49
CA MET A 783 -19.10 9.53 6.23
C MET A 783 -20.26 10.49 6.41
N SER A 784 -20.31 11.52 5.60
CA SER A 784 -21.47 12.41 5.56
C SER A 784 -22.07 12.36 4.16
N PHE A 785 -23.31 12.78 4.02
CA PHE A 785 -23.78 13.15 2.70
C PHE A 785 -23.11 14.45 2.27
N ALA A 786 -22.87 14.60 0.98
CA ALA A 786 -22.42 15.83 0.37
C ALA A 786 -23.52 16.34 -0.57
N SER A 787 -23.46 17.63 -0.90
CA SER A 787 -24.33 18.23 -1.90
C SER A 787 -23.55 18.71 -3.11
N GLU A 788 -24.22 18.71 -4.24
CA GLU A 788 -23.81 19.46 -5.42
C GLU A 788 -24.66 20.73 -5.45
N ILE A 789 -24.00 21.88 -5.52
CA ILE A 789 -24.67 23.18 -5.39
C ILE A 789 -24.44 23.97 -6.68
N GLU A 790 -25.53 24.29 -7.35
CA GLU A 790 -25.54 25.13 -8.55
C GLU A 790 -25.99 26.55 -8.19
N ILE A 791 -25.26 27.56 -8.66
CA ILE A 791 -25.65 28.97 -8.49
C ILE A 791 -25.53 29.75 -9.80
N PRO A 792 -26.63 30.36 -10.26
CA PRO A 792 -26.58 31.36 -11.33
C PRO A 792 -25.99 32.68 -10.84
N VAL A 793 -25.06 33.26 -11.61
CA VAL A 793 -24.39 34.53 -11.28
C VAL A 793 -24.59 35.51 -12.42
N PHE A 794 -25.15 36.67 -12.08
CA PHE A 794 -25.44 37.74 -13.00
C PHE A 794 -24.72 39.03 -12.62
N PHE A 795 -24.47 39.86 -13.62
CA PHE A 795 -23.94 41.20 -13.52
C PHE A 795 -25.07 42.21 -13.77
N ALA A 796 -25.18 43.24 -12.93
CA ALA A 796 -26.16 44.31 -13.09
C ALA A 796 -25.70 45.35 -14.11
N THR A 797 -26.58 45.71 -15.05
CA THR A 797 -26.37 46.71 -16.10
C THR A 797 -27.51 47.74 -16.10
N SER A 798 -27.35 48.86 -16.80
CA SER A 798 -28.40 49.89 -16.95
C SER A 798 -29.71 49.35 -17.54
N ASP A 799 -29.63 48.26 -18.32
CA ASP A 799 -30.74 47.68 -19.08
C ASP A 799 -31.26 46.35 -18.47
N GLY A 800 -30.75 45.91 -17.30
CA GLY A 800 -31.15 44.67 -16.63
C GLY A 800 -29.99 43.82 -16.11
N PHE A 801 -30.18 42.50 -16.01
CA PHE A 801 -29.18 41.54 -15.53
C PHE A 801 -28.65 40.68 -16.67
N ARG A 802 -27.34 40.40 -16.69
CA ARG A 802 -26.70 39.52 -17.69
C ARG A 802 -25.81 38.46 -17.02
N PRO A 803 -25.78 37.21 -17.52
CA PRO A 803 -24.89 36.19 -16.96
C PRO A 803 -23.43 36.61 -17.08
N ILE A 804 -22.60 36.21 -16.11
CA ILE A 804 -21.18 36.58 -16.10
C ILE A 804 -20.26 35.37 -15.92
N ALA A 805 -19.40 35.16 -16.90
CA ALA A 805 -18.44 34.07 -16.93
C ALA A 805 -17.11 34.41 -16.25
N ALA A 806 -16.39 33.34 -15.89
CA ALA A 806 -15.04 33.37 -15.33
C ALA A 806 -14.90 34.00 -13.94
N ILE A 807 -15.99 34.07 -13.17
CA ILE A 807 -15.97 34.51 -11.76
C ILE A 807 -15.61 33.33 -10.88
N LEU A 808 -14.57 33.49 -10.07
CA LEU A 808 -14.15 32.52 -9.06
C LEU A 808 -14.93 32.78 -7.77
N LEU A 809 -15.77 31.83 -7.41
CA LEU A 809 -16.57 31.83 -6.20
C LEU A 809 -16.01 30.83 -5.19
N GLY A 810 -16.24 31.12 -3.91
CA GLY A 810 -15.88 30.26 -2.80
C GLY A 810 -17.02 30.15 -1.79
N LEU A 811 -17.35 28.94 -1.39
CA LEU A 811 -18.16 28.69 -0.20
C LEU A 811 -17.25 28.67 1.02
N VAL A 812 -17.49 29.60 1.94
CA VAL A 812 -16.73 29.74 3.19
C VAL A 812 -17.60 29.23 4.34
N PRO A 813 -17.17 28.24 5.13
CA PRO A 813 -17.91 27.78 6.30
C PRO A 813 -18.10 28.90 7.34
N GLU A 814 -19.31 29.04 7.89
CA GLU A 814 -19.60 29.99 8.96
C GLU A 814 -18.73 29.70 10.21
N GLY A 815 -18.11 30.73 10.79
CA GLY A 815 -17.19 30.59 11.94
C GLY A 815 -15.70 30.37 11.59
N SER A 816 -15.36 30.25 10.31
CA SER A 816 -13.98 30.24 9.84
C SER A 816 -13.59 31.63 9.30
N GLU A 817 -13.14 32.53 10.18
CA GLU A 817 -12.70 33.89 9.84
C GLU A 817 -11.42 33.88 8.95
N GLY A 818 -11.58 33.54 7.67
CA GLY A 818 -10.57 33.71 6.62
C GLY A 818 -9.52 32.60 6.47
N SER A 819 -9.53 31.57 7.31
CA SER A 819 -8.53 30.48 7.31
C SER A 819 -9.08 29.07 7.08
N GLY A 820 -10.40 28.92 6.90
CA GLY A 820 -11.05 27.64 6.62
C GLY A 820 -10.87 27.18 5.16
N PRO A 821 -11.04 25.86 4.88
CA PRO A 821 -11.01 25.35 3.51
C PRO A 821 -12.16 25.96 2.70
N VAL A 822 -11.81 26.72 1.66
CA VAL A 822 -12.78 27.31 0.72
C VAL A 822 -13.08 26.28 -0.37
N ILE A 823 -14.35 25.91 -0.53
CA ILE A 823 -14.77 25.09 -1.66
C ILE A 823 -15.00 26.03 -2.83
N ALA A 824 -14.18 25.93 -3.87
CA ALA A 824 -14.17 26.88 -4.98
C ALA A 824 -14.90 26.33 -6.21
N ALA A 825 -15.61 27.21 -6.91
CA ALA A 825 -16.21 26.95 -8.22
C ALA A 825 -16.03 28.17 -9.12
N ARG A 826 -16.03 27.97 -10.43
CA ARG A 826 -15.93 29.06 -11.41
C ARG A 826 -17.19 29.11 -12.26
N THR A 827 -17.67 30.31 -12.57
CA THR A 827 -18.84 30.47 -13.44
C THR A 827 -18.50 30.16 -14.90
N GLY A 828 -19.38 29.38 -15.55
CA GLY A 828 -19.36 29.11 -16.99
C GLY A 828 -19.90 30.27 -17.83
N HIS A 829 -20.01 30.08 -19.15
CA HIS A 829 -20.52 31.08 -20.09
C HIS A 829 -21.95 31.56 -19.73
N ASP A 830 -22.81 30.64 -19.33
CA ASP A 830 -24.18 30.86 -18.87
C ASP A 830 -24.28 31.55 -17.49
N GLY A 831 -23.14 31.87 -16.88
CA GLY A 831 -23.07 32.46 -15.54
C GLY A 831 -23.27 31.45 -14.41
N ILE A 832 -23.32 30.15 -14.69
CA ILE A 832 -23.58 29.12 -13.66
C ILE A 832 -22.27 28.64 -13.04
N ALA A 833 -22.21 28.56 -11.71
CA ALA A 833 -21.13 27.90 -10.98
C ALA A 833 -21.64 26.66 -10.23
N ILE A 834 -20.92 25.55 -10.34
CA ILE A 834 -21.26 24.27 -9.69
C ILE A 834 -20.19 23.93 -8.64
N PHE A 835 -20.60 23.79 -7.38
CA PHE A 835 -19.77 23.30 -6.29
C PHE A 835 -20.05 21.80 -6.06
N GLY A 836 -19.04 20.96 -6.29
CA GLY A 836 -19.15 19.52 -6.03
C GLY A 836 -18.74 19.13 -4.60
N ALA A 837 -19.36 18.06 -4.10
CA ALA A 837 -19.00 17.42 -2.83
C ALA A 837 -19.00 18.36 -1.60
N VAL A 838 -19.97 19.27 -1.52
CA VAL A 838 -20.10 20.23 -0.42
C VAL A 838 -20.65 19.53 0.84
N PRO A 839 -19.91 19.49 1.96
CA PRO A 839 -20.41 18.89 3.19
C PRO A 839 -21.63 19.63 3.76
N PRO A 840 -22.41 19.01 4.67
CA PRO A 840 -23.52 19.67 5.34
C PRO A 840 -23.02 20.77 6.26
N GLY A 841 -23.75 21.88 6.33
CA GLY A 841 -23.36 23.02 7.14
C GLY A 841 -23.87 24.33 6.57
N ARG A 842 -23.51 25.42 7.24
CA ARG A 842 -23.88 26.78 6.84
C ARG A 842 -22.68 27.48 6.25
N TYR A 843 -22.82 27.93 5.01
CA TYR A 843 -21.76 28.53 4.22
C TYR A 843 -22.15 29.93 3.80
N THR A 844 -21.15 30.78 3.61
CA THR A 844 -21.32 32.09 3.00
C THR A 844 -20.63 32.09 1.64
N LEU A 845 -21.35 32.45 0.60
CA LEU A 845 -20.78 32.57 -0.74
C LEU A 845 -19.93 33.84 -0.82
N ARG A 846 -18.72 33.75 -1.35
CA ARG A 846 -17.84 34.90 -1.54
C ARG A 846 -17.20 34.86 -2.93
N ILE A 847 -16.99 36.03 -3.51
CA ILE A 847 -16.10 36.19 -4.67
C ILE A 847 -14.66 36.04 -4.17
N ASP A 848 -13.78 35.46 -4.97
CA ASP A 848 -12.35 35.50 -4.70
C ASP A 848 -11.90 36.95 -4.40
N PRO A 849 -11.28 37.24 -3.24
CA PRO A 849 -10.97 38.61 -2.83
C PRO A 849 -10.00 39.32 -3.78
N GLU A 850 -9.04 38.59 -4.36
CA GLU A 850 -8.08 39.17 -5.30
C GLU A 850 -8.76 39.51 -6.62
N GLN A 851 -9.62 38.61 -7.12
CA GLN A 851 -10.40 38.84 -8.33
C GLN A 851 -11.40 39.99 -8.13
N ALA A 852 -12.09 40.04 -6.98
CA ALA A 852 -13.03 41.11 -6.64
C ALA A 852 -12.34 42.48 -6.61
N ALA A 853 -11.18 42.59 -5.96
CA ALA A 853 -10.40 43.82 -5.92
C ALA A 853 -9.88 44.22 -7.31
N ARG A 854 -9.41 43.25 -8.11
CA ARG A 854 -8.85 43.49 -9.45
C ARG A 854 -9.89 44.01 -10.44
N PHE A 855 -11.09 43.45 -10.40
CA PHE A 855 -12.17 43.81 -11.33
C PHE A 855 -13.18 44.80 -10.74
N GLY A 856 -12.97 45.26 -9.50
CA GLY A 856 -13.88 46.18 -8.81
C GLY A 856 -15.26 45.58 -8.54
N LEU A 857 -15.34 44.26 -8.42
CA LEU A 857 -16.61 43.53 -8.28
C LEU A 857 -17.06 43.50 -6.82
N ARG A 858 -18.35 43.74 -6.61
CA ARG A 858 -19.03 43.60 -5.34
C ARG A 858 -20.30 42.78 -5.53
N MET A 859 -20.59 41.90 -4.58
CA MET A 859 -21.86 41.18 -4.50
C MET A 859 -22.85 42.00 -3.68
N ASP A 860 -24.10 42.14 -4.15
CA ASP A 860 -25.15 42.92 -3.47
C ASP A 860 -25.51 42.34 -2.11
N GLU A 861 -25.89 41.07 -2.13
CA GLU A 861 -26.20 40.27 -0.96
C GLU A 861 -25.24 39.08 -0.97
N VAL A 862 -24.74 38.74 0.22
CA VAL A 862 -23.84 37.60 0.38
C VAL A 862 -24.72 36.41 0.77
N PRO A 863 -25.09 35.51 -0.16
CA PRO A 863 -26.06 34.47 0.14
C PRO A 863 -25.48 33.50 1.16
N VAL A 864 -26.29 33.19 2.16
CA VAL A 864 -26.03 32.15 3.14
C VAL A 864 -26.64 30.86 2.60
N VAL A 865 -25.81 29.85 2.47
CA VAL A 865 -26.17 28.55 1.90
C VAL A 865 -26.23 27.54 3.04
N GLU A 866 -27.43 27.05 3.33
CA GLU A 866 -27.64 25.96 4.28
C GLU A 866 -27.69 24.63 3.54
N VAL A 867 -26.63 23.85 3.66
CA VAL A 867 -26.49 22.55 3.02
C VAL A 867 -27.11 21.49 3.93
N PRO A 868 -28.15 20.76 3.48
CA PRO A 868 -28.86 19.82 4.34
C PRO A 868 -28.00 18.60 4.67
N ALA A 869 -28.24 18.02 5.84
CA ALA A 869 -27.56 16.81 6.30
C ALA A 869 -27.84 15.57 5.43
N SER A 870 -28.92 15.60 4.63
CA SER A 870 -29.27 14.54 3.66
C SER A 870 -28.45 14.59 2.37
N GLY A 871 -27.68 15.67 2.15
CA GLY A 871 -27.03 15.94 0.87
C GLY A 871 -28.00 16.14 -0.30
N GLY A 872 -27.47 16.00 -1.52
CA GLY A 872 -28.22 16.02 -2.76
C GLY A 872 -27.89 17.19 -3.69
N TYR A 873 -28.74 17.44 -4.67
CA TYR A 873 -28.58 18.56 -5.59
C TYR A 873 -29.33 19.79 -5.07
N MET A 874 -28.67 20.94 -5.02
CA MET A 874 -29.24 22.22 -4.62
C MET A 874 -29.07 23.25 -5.73
N LEU A 875 -30.16 23.89 -6.12
CA LEU A 875 -30.13 25.08 -6.98
C LEU A 875 -30.36 26.31 -6.10
N LEU A 876 -29.39 27.21 -6.04
CA LEU A 876 -29.47 28.46 -5.30
C LEU A 876 -30.12 29.57 -6.14
N ASP A 877 -30.69 30.55 -5.44
CA ASP A 877 -31.12 31.79 -6.07
C ASP A 877 -29.92 32.54 -6.67
N ARG A 878 -30.23 33.39 -7.66
CA ARG A 878 -29.21 34.14 -8.40
C ARG A 878 -28.35 35.05 -7.50
N ALA A 879 -27.04 35.06 -7.72
CA ALA A 879 -26.14 36.09 -7.18
C ALA A 879 -26.03 37.25 -8.18
N ILE A 880 -26.09 38.49 -7.68
CA ILE A 880 -25.98 39.71 -8.48
C ILE A 880 -24.68 40.45 -8.11
N LEU A 881 -23.89 40.78 -9.14
CA LEU A 881 -22.63 41.49 -9.04
C LEU A 881 -22.75 42.92 -9.61
N HIS A 882 -22.05 43.87 -8.96
CA HIS A 882 -21.90 45.26 -9.38
C HIS A 882 -20.43 45.66 -9.47
N VAL A 883 -20.14 46.68 -10.27
CA VAL A 883 -18.85 47.38 -10.23
C VAL A 883 -18.94 48.54 -9.25
N GLN A 884 -17.94 48.72 -8.38
CA GLN A 884 -17.85 49.90 -7.51
C GLN A 884 -17.75 51.19 -8.35
N GLU A 885 -18.75 52.08 -8.20
CA GLU A 885 -18.70 53.43 -8.77
C GLU A 885 -17.54 54.23 -8.17
N GLY A 886 -16.65 54.75 -9.03
CA GLY A 886 -15.51 55.60 -8.64
C GLY A 886 -14.13 55.18 -9.18
N THR A 887 -14.04 54.15 -10.05
CA THR A 887 -12.75 53.72 -10.63
C THR A 887 -12.79 53.41 -12.13
N VAL A 888 -13.59 54.13 -12.92
CA VAL A 888 -13.43 54.16 -14.39
C VAL A 888 -12.55 55.33 -14.79
#